data_AF-A0A960RVG2-F1
#
_entry.id   AF-A0A960RVG2-F1
#
_cell.length_a   1.000
_cell.length_b   1.000
_cell.length_c   1.000
_cell.angle_alpha   90.00
_cell.angle_beta   90.00
_cell.angle_gamma   90.00
#
_symmetry.space_group_name_H-M   'P 1'
#
loop_
_entity.id
_entity.type
_entity.pdbx_description
1 polymer ?
#
loop_
_entity_poly.entity_id
_entity_poly.type
_entity_poly.pdbx_seq_one_letter_code
_entity_poly.pdbx_strand_id
1 'polypeptide(L)'
;MIANVRQGVVSCFQPASAPSPVSTDENICFTAREFLRSIDCRDYFQVCFKFDPQTNHLTLERSSQCRLYNSAEKLRAVIERDLVILVNGTECYGDSLLIDQSPITIRLQLKDILLQQFTYDPSTDEQVIMTDHRLSVYDFRRLSQRGQDYYPELQGRLTAQYLSTFEEQAPITDLHTHYGGAITVQSLLKIARSSDTPVLYPVALLKEMGIPFSGFVDQQGKIDLSDPKTSLFWEKFKKNLEMDPCTVSTFPDMEKVYKYRGPIVKNLDLFPRYLEELAKNYRSMGIRYAELSVSDIVDPKWMNKAIQILPVLEKQYGVQLRFLVGLWRHSPKLFNLDILEKVIAYEHNPYIVGIDFMGQESNSTRDFTDLLDMAAEYKKNKRPDCVIRVHAGESACHPENITEAIKHGATRIGHGIHGLNSDVFDLAKKNGTVIEINISSNSSLLSVTIPAKEIPIQRFIDEGVNVTIGTDGHGCYGTDSRTEYQIAYQLGLQPRHFRKIREFNEAYVASMQRYFDQRMENPEEALAIPQFCEPKCPKDEWQKVQIRKQEERRSTEEVLKSKGKIFVEADRVADYFRDKIPVNFSGASSVSWRGVLEEDRALVRKQLIGLFDSLNPEKVVIVTGGTDFGLEKIVHEVVSDYRLAGKNFTLIGTVATQLRANPNTISDSLTHATVVDYSWYDIGPFVMKWVQAKQGISFFMGGGDVVKNMIHTARMLGIEDFYVLKDIHGSSQQAAEIYPDHAFSKYNCLGTMLSKSRNHQVINRLTFSKDDAITYTNVKKGDKDIVSFIGFSSPYPDRDKLNHCIEEALEILHPNDVIIAAGATEVGIGAVYPIAKKKGFETLGIVSTNAKHSNRAKLSESVDFIAFIEDEQWGGYLPDSKLLSPVSEVIVTCSEAAIVIGGNEIATIEAAELKKRNKDIIFLKEY
;
A
#
# COMPACT_ATOMS: atom_id res chain seq x y z
N MET A 1 16.92 58.41 23.03
CA MET A 1 16.00 57.26 23.07
C MET A 1 15.50 57.02 21.65
N ILE A 2 15.50 55.76 21.19
CA ILE A 2 15.27 55.30 19.80
C ILE A 2 16.50 55.43 18.88
N ALA A 3 17.51 54.57 19.05
CA ALA A 3 18.53 54.27 18.01
C ALA A 3 19.42 53.02 18.27
N ASN A 4 19.49 52.43 19.48
CA ASN A 4 20.53 51.42 19.81
C ASN A 4 20.02 50.00 20.17
N VAL A 5 18.97 49.47 19.53
CA VAL A 5 18.47 48.09 19.81
C VAL A 5 18.51 47.15 18.58
N ARG A 6 19.12 47.57 17.46
CA ARG A 6 19.15 46.75 16.22
C ARG A 6 20.40 45.89 15.99
N GLN A 7 21.31 45.75 16.95
CA GLN A 7 22.58 45.00 16.78
C GLN A 7 22.70 43.70 17.61
N GLY A 8 21.60 43.13 18.11
CA GLY A 8 21.65 41.96 19.02
C GLY A 8 21.11 40.61 18.51
N VAL A 9 20.63 40.47 17.26
CA VAL A 9 19.94 39.24 16.80
C VAL A 9 20.42 38.74 15.43
N VAL A 10 21.70 38.92 15.11
CA VAL A 10 22.32 38.34 13.90
C VAL A 10 23.59 37.60 14.28
N SER A 11 23.47 36.52 15.06
CA SER A 11 24.55 35.56 15.28
C SER A 11 24.05 34.23 15.86
N CYS A 12 23.16 33.51 15.16
CA CYS A 12 22.84 32.10 15.51
C CYS A 12 22.46 31.22 14.31
N PHE A 13 22.80 31.61 13.08
CA PHE A 13 22.82 30.72 11.93
C PHE A 13 24.20 30.76 11.30
N GLN A 14 25.15 30.00 11.88
CA GLN A 14 26.22 29.46 11.06
C GLN A 14 25.63 28.23 10.36
N PRO A 15 25.50 28.23 9.03
CA PRO A 15 25.32 26.98 8.32
C PRO A 15 26.52 26.10 8.64
N ALA A 16 26.28 24.82 8.95
CA ALA A 16 27.36 23.85 9.03
C ALA A 16 28.20 23.99 7.77
N SER A 17 29.50 24.25 7.95
CA SER A 17 30.47 24.38 6.87
C SER A 17 30.30 23.20 5.91
N ALA A 18 29.84 23.49 4.69
CA ALA A 18 29.91 22.55 3.59
C ALA A 18 31.38 22.12 3.42
N PRO A 19 31.68 20.85 3.13
CA PRO A 19 33.01 20.52 2.66
C PRO A 19 33.26 21.33 1.38
N SER A 20 34.30 22.16 1.40
CA SER A 20 34.77 22.90 0.23
C SER A 20 34.93 21.94 -0.95
N PRO A 21 34.34 22.21 -2.12
CA PRO A 21 34.78 21.53 -3.34
C PRO A 21 36.15 22.11 -3.67
N VAL A 22 37.20 21.32 -3.50
CA VAL A 22 38.46 21.60 -4.18
C VAL A 22 38.18 21.35 -5.66
N SER A 23 37.96 22.42 -6.43
CA SER A 23 37.77 22.35 -7.88
C SER A 23 39.13 22.20 -8.56
N THR A 24 39.31 21.11 -9.29
CA THR A 24 40.32 21.04 -10.36
C THR A 24 39.75 20.52 -11.68
N ASP A 25 38.44 20.34 -11.81
CA ASP A 25 37.80 19.91 -13.07
C ASP A 25 36.61 20.80 -13.44
N GLU A 26 36.55 21.20 -14.71
CA GLU A 26 35.64 22.15 -15.38
C GLU A 26 34.15 21.69 -15.45
N ASN A 27 33.59 21.20 -14.34
CA ASN A 27 32.20 20.76 -14.25
C ASN A 27 31.49 21.49 -13.10
N ILE A 28 30.48 22.30 -13.42
CA ILE A 28 29.59 22.88 -12.39
C ILE A 28 28.52 21.84 -12.03
N CYS A 29 28.91 20.85 -11.24
CA CYS A 29 28.00 19.83 -10.76
C CYS A 29 27.01 20.43 -9.74
N PHE A 30 25.89 20.96 -10.23
CA PHE A 30 24.74 21.30 -9.40
C PHE A 30 24.10 20.01 -8.89
N THR A 31 24.49 19.57 -7.70
CA THR A 31 23.66 18.55 -7.06
C THR A 31 22.38 19.27 -6.65
N ALA A 32 21.23 18.94 -7.27
CA ALA A 32 19.92 19.17 -6.67
C ALA A 32 19.85 18.29 -5.42
N ARG A 33 20.64 18.66 -4.41
CA ARG A 33 21.28 17.74 -3.44
C ARG A 33 20.27 17.12 -2.49
N GLU A 34 19.03 17.61 -2.50
CA GLU A 34 18.05 17.40 -1.43
C GLU A 34 16.59 17.38 -1.91
N PHE A 35 16.33 17.05 -3.17
CA PHE A 35 14.95 16.82 -3.63
C PHE A 35 14.22 15.73 -2.80
N LEU A 36 15.01 14.84 -2.18
CA LEU A 36 14.60 13.59 -1.53
C LEU A 36 15.03 13.49 -0.05
N ARG A 37 15.08 14.57 0.75
CA ARG A 37 15.60 14.44 2.14
C ARG A 37 14.81 13.51 3.07
N SER A 38 13.60 13.08 2.70
CA SER A 38 12.82 12.13 3.52
C SER A 38 13.21 10.66 3.29
N ILE A 39 14.03 10.38 2.27
CA ILE A 39 14.54 9.05 1.96
C ILE A 39 15.97 9.27 1.53
N ASP A 40 16.94 8.85 2.34
CA ASP A 40 18.35 8.91 1.98
C ASP A 40 18.63 7.83 0.90
N CYS A 41 17.93 7.86 -0.23
CA CYS A 41 18.32 7.12 -1.41
C CYS A 41 19.55 7.83 -1.97
N ARG A 42 20.66 7.09 -2.12
CA ARG A 42 21.75 7.51 -3.01
C ARG A 42 21.34 7.53 -4.49
N ASP A 43 20.07 7.29 -4.80
CA ASP A 43 19.49 7.41 -6.13
C ASP A 43 19.01 8.85 -6.32
N TYR A 44 19.97 9.75 -6.52
CA TYR A 44 19.74 11.16 -6.79
C TYR A 44 19.09 11.33 -8.16
N PHE A 45 18.05 12.16 -8.27
CA PHE A 45 17.86 12.90 -9.51
C PHE A 45 18.90 14.03 -9.53
N GLN A 46 20.11 13.72 -9.98
CA GLN A 46 21.19 14.69 -10.06
C GLN A 46 21.12 15.42 -11.39
N VAL A 47 20.98 16.74 -11.32
CA VAL A 47 20.97 17.62 -12.48
C VAL A 47 22.33 18.29 -12.61
N CYS A 48 23.29 17.61 -13.25
CA CYS A 48 24.60 18.21 -13.48
C CYS A 48 24.57 19.11 -14.73
N PHE A 49 25.14 20.30 -14.62
CA PHE A 49 25.40 21.12 -15.77
C PHE A 49 26.92 21.23 -15.98
N LYS A 50 27.36 21.22 -17.23
CA LYS A 50 28.71 21.56 -17.60
C LYS A 50 28.72 22.99 -18.14
N PHE A 51 29.52 23.86 -17.54
CA PHE A 51 29.73 25.20 -18.06
C PHE A 51 31.06 25.25 -18.79
N ASP A 52 31.01 25.62 -20.07
CA ASP A 52 32.18 25.90 -20.87
C ASP A 52 32.46 27.41 -20.87
N PRO A 53 33.49 27.88 -20.16
CA PRO A 53 33.82 29.30 -20.07
C PRO A 53 34.38 29.90 -21.37
N GLN A 54 34.79 29.08 -22.35
CA GLN A 54 35.29 29.56 -23.63
C GLN A 54 34.16 29.86 -24.62
N THR A 55 33.10 29.06 -24.56
CA THR A 55 31.93 29.18 -25.45
C THR A 55 30.71 29.80 -24.76
N ASN A 56 30.79 30.01 -23.44
CA ASN A 56 29.70 30.41 -22.56
C ASN A 56 28.45 29.51 -22.69
N HIS A 57 28.66 28.21 -22.95
CA HIS A 57 27.57 27.26 -23.00
C HIS A 57 27.40 26.54 -21.67
N LEU A 58 26.16 26.45 -21.22
CA LEU A 58 25.72 25.60 -20.13
C LEU A 58 25.02 24.38 -20.72
N THR A 59 25.65 23.22 -20.63
CA THR A 59 25.09 21.95 -21.14
C THR A 59 24.57 21.13 -19.98
N LEU A 60 23.31 20.68 -20.07
CA LEU A 60 22.83 19.65 -19.14
C LEU A 60 23.52 18.33 -19.47
N GLU A 61 24.46 17.88 -18.62
CA GLU A 61 25.00 16.53 -18.76
C GLU A 61 23.89 15.55 -18.38
N ARG A 62 23.56 14.63 -19.31
CA ARG A 62 22.49 13.63 -19.16
C ARG A 62 22.40 13.14 -17.71
N SER A 63 21.22 13.34 -17.11
CA SER A 63 20.80 12.80 -15.81
C SER A 63 20.63 11.27 -15.91
N SER A 64 21.68 10.54 -16.29
CA SER A 64 21.57 9.10 -16.48
C SER A 64 21.68 8.40 -15.13
N GLN A 65 20.58 7.74 -14.78
CA GLN A 65 20.40 6.78 -13.69
C GLN A 65 19.94 7.36 -12.35
N CYS A 66 18.76 7.97 -12.36
CA CYS A 66 17.87 7.76 -11.21
C CYS A 66 17.54 6.25 -11.19
N ARG A 67 18.32 5.44 -10.45
CA ARG A 67 17.91 4.06 -10.14
C ARG A 67 16.81 4.11 -9.08
N LEU A 68 15.70 4.76 -9.42
CA LEU A 68 14.48 4.54 -8.64
C LEU A 68 14.20 3.04 -8.68
N TYR A 69 13.91 2.53 -7.51
CA TYR A 69 13.88 1.11 -7.21
C TYR A 69 12.84 0.41 -8.08
N ASN A 70 12.95 -0.91 -8.27
CA ASN A 70 11.93 -1.68 -9.01
C ASN A 70 10.50 -1.50 -8.44
N SER A 71 10.34 -1.11 -7.17
CA SER A 71 9.03 -0.79 -6.56
C SER A 71 8.49 0.61 -6.90
N ALA A 72 9.31 1.47 -7.50
CA ALA A 72 9.02 2.88 -7.78
C ALA A 72 8.97 3.21 -9.29
N GLU A 73 8.84 2.21 -10.17
CA GLU A 73 8.72 2.43 -11.63
C GLU A 73 7.60 3.41 -12.00
N LYS A 74 6.47 3.37 -11.27
CA LYS A 74 5.37 4.32 -11.46
C LYS A 74 5.77 5.76 -11.10
N LEU A 75 6.43 5.95 -9.96
CA LEU A 75 6.92 7.26 -9.54
C LEU A 75 8.01 7.77 -10.50
N ARG A 76 8.90 6.89 -10.94
CA ARG A 76 9.92 7.19 -11.94
C ARG A 76 9.28 7.68 -13.24
N ALA A 77 8.28 6.97 -13.75
CA ALA A 77 7.56 7.38 -14.95
C ALA A 77 6.86 8.75 -14.76
N VAL A 78 6.31 9.03 -13.58
CA VAL A 78 5.70 10.34 -13.26
C VAL A 78 6.75 11.45 -13.24
N ILE A 79 7.88 11.24 -12.55
CA ILE A 79 8.97 12.22 -12.45
C ILE A 79 9.64 12.44 -13.81
N GLU A 80 10.00 11.38 -14.53
CA GLU A 80 10.63 11.50 -15.86
C GLU A 80 9.71 12.18 -16.89
N ARG A 81 8.39 12.01 -16.78
CA ARG A 81 7.42 12.67 -17.67
C ARG A 81 7.17 14.13 -17.31
N ASP A 82 7.02 14.44 -16.02
CA ASP A 82 6.46 15.72 -15.58
C ASP A 82 7.51 16.66 -14.96
N LEU A 83 8.74 16.21 -14.67
CA LEU A 83 9.80 17.07 -14.14
C LEU A 83 10.44 17.89 -15.27
N VAL A 84 10.37 19.21 -15.13
CA VAL A 84 10.92 20.19 -16.06
C VAL A 84 12.02 20.98 -15.35
N ILE A 85 13.10 21.24 -16.08
CA ILE A 85 14.22 22.05 -15.62
C ILE A 85 14.27 23.32 -16.46
N LEU A 86 14.03 24.46 -15.83
CA LEU A 86 14.07 25.77 -16.48
C LEU A 86 15.37 26.49 -16.12
N VAL A 87 16.06 27.02 -17.12
CA VAL A 87 17.18 27.95 -16.96
C VAL A 87 16.76 29.30 -17.53
N ASN A 88 16.71 30.34 -16.69
CA ASN A 88 16.19 31.67 -17.03
C ASN A 88 14.78 31.62 -17.66
N GLY A 89 13.96 30.63 -17.26
CA GLY A 89 12.61 30.43 -17.79
C GLY A 89 12.52 29.61 -19.08
N THR A 90 13.64 29.13 -19.62
CA THR A 90 13.69 28.28 -20.82
C THR A 90 13.87 26.81 -20.41
N GLU A 91 13.04 25.92 -20.95
CA GLU A 91 13.15 24.47 -20.73
C GLU A 91 14.45 23.93 -21.31
N CYS A 92 15.17 23.13 -20.51
CA CYS A 92 16.44 22.53 -20.91
C CYS A 92 16.27 21.02 -21.09
N TYR A 93 16.23 20.54 -22.35
CA TYR A 93 16.15 19.12 -22.69
C TYR A 93 17.43 18.62 -23.34
N GLY A 94 18.51 18.50 -22.56
CA GLY A 94 19.77 17.92 -23.06
C GLY A 94 20.52 18.76 -24.11
N ASP A 95 20.05 19.97 -24.40
CA ASP A 95 20.68 20.94 -25.29
C ASP A 95 21.59 21.90 -24.51
N SER A 96 22.58 22.49 -25.22
CA SER A 96 23.50 23.47 -24.64
C SER A 96 22.91 24.88 -24.74
N LEU A 97 22.69 25.54 -23.60
CA LEU A 97 22.18 26.92 -23.53
C LEU A 97 23.33 27.92 -23.53
N LEU A 98 23.29 28.92 -24.41
CA LEU A 98 24.22 30.04 -24.35
C LEU A 98 23.82 30.94 -23.18
N ILE A 99 24.76 31.24 -22.28
CA ILE A 99 24.53 32.15 -21.15
C ILE A 99 25.45 33.36 -21.26
N ASP A 100 24.99 34.55 -20.89
CA ASP A 100 25.90 35.66 -20.62
C ASP A 100 26.46 35.49 -19.19
N GLN A 101 27.57 36.15 -18.85
CA GLN A 101 28.18 36.04 -17.51
C GLN A 101 27.32 36.67 -16.38
N SER A 102 26.01 36.80 -16.58
CA SER A 102 25.03 37.24 -15.59
C SER A 102 24.58 36.09 -14.70
N PRO A 103 24.00 36.40 -13.52
CA PRO A 103 23.40 35.39 -12.67
C PRO A 103 22.30 34.60 -13.40
N ILE A 104 22.41 33.27 -13.38
CA ILE A 104 21.43 32.35 -13.97
C ILE A 104 20.46 31.86 -12.90
N THR A 105 19.16 31.88 -13.21
CA THR A 105 18.12 31.30 -12.36
C THR A 105 17.78 29.91 -12.87
N ILE A 106 17.94 28.90 -12.01
CA ILE A 106 17.55 27.52 -12.31
C ILE A 106 16.31 27.19 -11.48
N ARG A 107 15.27 26.67 -12.15
CA ARG A 107 14.05 26.16 -11.51
C ARG A 107 13.85 24.69 -11.84
N LEU A 108 13.57 23.90 -10.81
CA LEU A 108 13.06 22.55 -10.92
C LEU A 108 11.56 22.59 -10.69
N GLN A 109 10.78 22.16 -11.67
CA GLN A 109 9.32 22.15 -11.61
C GLN A 109 8.77 20.76 -11.87
N LEU A 110 7.82 20.31 -11.07
CA LEU A 110 7.02 19.13 -11.39
C LEU A 110 5.70 19.62 -11.96
N LYS A 111 5.55 19.56 -13.28
CA LYS A 111 4.50 20.26 -14.02
C LYS A 111 4.52 21.75 -13.68
N ASP A 112 3.45 22.30 -13.10
CA ASP A 112 3.34 23.72 -12.73
C ASP A 112 3.83 24.03 -11.30
N ILE A 113 4.35 23.03 -10.60
CA ILE A 113 4.70 23.12 -9.18
C ILE A 113 6.19 23.41 -9.05
N LEU A 114 6.54 24.60 -8.56
CA LEU A 114 7.93 24.95 -8.25
C LEU A 114 8.41 24.13 -7.06
N LEU A 115 9.43 23.31 -7.30
CA LEU A 115 10.06 22.49 -6.27
C LEU A 115 11.29 23.20 -5.73
N GLN A 116 12.19 23.61 -6.61
CA GLN A 116 13.41 24.28 -6.20
C GLN A 116 13.71 25.44 -7.13
N GLN A 117 14.20 26.53 -6.56
CA GLN A 117 14.73 27.67 -7.30
C GLN A 117 16.04 28.10 -6.65
N PHE A 118 17.06 28.28 -7.45
CA PHE A 118 18.30 28.90 -7.01
C PHE A 118 18.88 29.77 -8.11
N THR A 119 19.71 30.71 -7.70
CA THR A 119 20.49 31.56 -8.58
C THR A 119 21.95 31.16 -8.45
N TYR A 120 22.64 31.02 -9.58
CA TYR A 120 24.09 30.83 -9.64
C TYR A 120 24.70 32.02 -10.35
N ASP A 121 25.75 32.59 -9.77
CA ASP A 121 26.51 33.68 -10.37
C ASP A 121 27.85 33.16 -10.89
N PRO A 122 28.03 33.02 -12.23
CA PRO A 122 29.27 32.53 -12.83
C PRO A 122 30.48 33.42 -12.56
N SER A 123 30.27 34.70 -12.23
CA SER A 123 31.35 35.67 -12.01
C SER A 123 31.97 35.59 -10.61
N THR A 124 31.21 35.10 -9.64
CA THR A 124 31.60 34.99 -8.23
C THR A 124 31.68 33.55 -7.73
N ASP A 125 31.18 32.59 -8.52
CA ASP A 125 30.98 31.19 -8.14
C ASP A 125 30.07 31.03 -6.88
N GLU A 126 29.21 32.02 -6.63
CA GLU A 126 28.26 31.98 -5.52
C GLU A 126 26.91 31.38 -5.93
N GLN A 127 26.32 30.61 -5.00
CA GLN A 127 24.99 30.02 -5.16
C GLN A 127 24.05 30.53 -4.07
N VAL A 128 22.88 31.02 -4.49
CA VAL A 128 21.81 31.46 -3.58
C VAL A 128 20.56 30.62 -3.83
N ILE A 129 20.20 29.76 -2.87
CA ILE A 129 18.94 29.02 -2.88
C ILE A 129 17.80 29.98 -2.53
N MET A 130 16.86 30.14 -3.45
CA MET A 130 15.69 31.01 -3.28
C MET A 130 14.45 30.28 -2.81
N THR A 131 14.29 29.01 -3.20
CA THR A 131 13.15 28.17 -2.85
C THR A 131 13.59 26.72 -2.83
N ASP A 132 13.17 25.96 -1.82
CA ASP A 132 13.55 24.56 -1.64
C ASP A 132 12.41 23.74 -1.02
N HIS A 133 11.37 23.53 -1.83
CA HIS A 133 10.25 22.68 -1.51
C HIS A 133 10.58 21.21 -1.74
N ARG A 134 10.41 20.41 -0.69
CA ARG A 134 10.77 18.98 -0.71
C ARG A 134 9.52 18.12 -0.69
N LEU A 135 9.54 17.05 -1.48
CA LEU A 135 8.50 16.03 -1.43
C LEU A 135 8.75 15.15 -0.20
N SER A 136 7.70 14.90 0.59
CA SER A 136 7.75 13.97 1.71
C SER A 136 7.48 12.55 1.22
N VAL A 137 7.72 11.55 2.08
CA VAL A 137 7.31 10.16 1.84
C VAL A 137 5.81 10.07 1.55
N TYR A 138 5.00 10.90 2.20
CA TYR A 138 3.58 10.96 1.91
C TYR A 138 3.31 11.42 0.47
N ASP A 139 4.02 12.45 -0.03
CA ASP A 139 3.88 12.91 -1.42
C ASP A 139 4.35 11.87 -2.43
N PHE A 140 5.48 11.20 -2.17
CA PHE A 140 5.95 10.13 -3.05
C PHE A 140 4.94 9.00 -3.17
N ARG A 141 4.36 8.58 -2.05
CA ARG A 141 3.30 7.59 -2.02
C ARG A 141 2.07 8.07 -2.80
N ARG A 142 1.64 9.31 -2.61
CA ARG A 142 0.48 9.87 -3.32
C ARG A 142 0.72 10.04 -4.82
N LEU A 143 1.90 10.50 -5.22
CA LEU A 143 2.30 10.59 -6.63
C LEU A 143 2.37 9.21 -7.28
N SER A 144 2.93 8.21 -6.60
CA SER A 144 2.97 6.82 -7.04
C SER A 144 1.56 6.22 -7.21
N GLN A 145 0.63 6.56 -6.31
CA GLN A 145 -0.75 6.05 -6.30
C GLN A 145 -1.70 6.77 -7.27
N ARG A 146 -1.61 8.10 -7.36
CA ARG A 146 -2.60 8.98 -8.02
C ARG A 146 -2.05 9.72 -9.23
N GLY A 147 -0.74 9.73 -9.46
CA GLY A 147 -0.12 10.47 -10.55
C GLY A 147 -0.52 11.95 -10.55
N GLN A 148 -1.03 12.42 -11.69
CA GLN A 148 -1.38 13.83 -11.90
C GLN A 148 -2.56 14.30 -11.03
N ASP A 149 -3.43 13.40 -10.57
CA ASP A 149 -4.59 13.74 -9.74
C ASP A 149 -4.18 14.25 -8.35
N TYR A 150 -2.92 14.09 -7.96
CA TYR A 150 -2.38 14.63 -6.71
C TYR A 150 -1.80 16.05 -6.86
N TYR A 151 -1.54 16.53 -8.07
CA TYR A 151 -0.89 17.83 -8.28
C TYR A 151 -1.63 19.03 -7.65
N PRO A 152 -2.97 19.12 -7.70
CA PRO A 152 -3.67 20.21 -7.00
C PRO A 152 -3.42 20.20 -5.48
N GLU A 153 -3.41 19.03 -4.85
CA GLU A 153 -3.15 18.86 -3.41
C GLU A 153 -1.68 19.14 -3.05
N LEU A 154 -0.76 18.71 -3.91
CA LEU A 154 0.67 18.97 -3.77
C LEU A 154 0.99 20.46 -3.92
N GLN A 155 0.39 21.14 -4.91
CA GLN A 155 0.57 22.57 -5.13
C GLN A 155 0.11 23.37 -3.90
N GLY A 156 -1.02 23.00 -3.30
CA GLY A 156 -1.49 23.59 -2.05
C GLY A 156 -0.46 23.52 -0.92
N ARG A 157 0.27 22.39 -0.80
CA ARG A 157 1.33 22.18 0.21
C ARG A 157 2.54 23.10 0.04
N LEU A 158 2.86 23.48 -1.18
CA LEU A 158 4.11 24.18 -1.52
C LEU A 158 3.92 25.70 -1.67
N THR A 159 2.77 26.25 -1.28
CA THR A 159 2.53 27.70 -1.36
C THR A 159 3.30 28.49 -0.28
N ALA A 160 3.76 29.72 -0.58
CA ALA A 160 4.54 30.53 0.37
C ALA A 160 3.75 30.93 1.65
N GLN A 161 2.43 31.12 1.52
CA GLN A 161 1.54 31.45 2.65
C GLN A 161 1.46 30.33 3.69
N TYR A 162 1.69 29.09 3.25
CA TYR A 162 1.73 27.92 4.11
C TYR A 162 2.99 27.89 4.98
N LEU A 163 4.17 28.19 4.41
CA LEU A 163 5.44 28.14 5.14
C LEU A 163 5.49 29.14 6.30
N SER A 164 4.99 30.37 6.11
CA SER A 164 4.96 31.40 7.16
C SER A 164 4.02 31.07 8.32
N THR A 165 2.93 30.36 8.04
CA THR A 165 1.94 29.97 9.06
C THR A 165 2.49 28.93 10.05
N PHE A 166 3.43 28.11 9.59
CA PHE A 166 4.01 27.02 10.39
C PHE A 166 5.21 27.40 11.23
N GLU A 167 5.88 28.53 11.00
CA GLU A 167 7.06 28.88 11.79
C GLU A 167 6.71 29.18 13.26
N GLU A 168 5.63 29.93 13.50
CA GLU A 168 5.17 30.22 14.86
C GLU A 168 4.54 29.00 15.56
N GLN A 169 3.92 28.10 14.79
CA GLN A 169 3.17 26.94 15.29
C GLN A 169 3.89 25.62 15.05
N ALA A 170 5.19 25.68 14.78
CA ALA A 170 6.01 24.51 14.48
C ALA A 170 5.91 23.48 15.62
N PRO A 171 6.01 22.18 15.33
CA PRO A 171 6.09 21.18 16.38
C PRO A 171 7.33 21.42 17.25
N ILE A 172 7.17 21.26 18.57
CA ILE A 172 8.27 21.24 19.54
C ILE A 172 8.39 19.92 20.27
N THR A 173 7.42 19.02 20.07
CA THR A 173 7.36 17.73 20.72
C THR A 173 7.24 16.60 19.70
N ASP A 174 7.76 15.43 20.08
CA ASP A 174 7.38 14.16 19.49
C ASP A 174 6.97 13.22 20.63
N LEU A 175 5.66 13.17 20.93
CA LEU A 175 5.11 12.47 22.11
C LEU A 175 4.73 11.02 21.84
N HIS A 176 4.73 10.62 20.56
CA HIS A 176 4.42 9.27 20.14
C HIS A 176 5.49 8.82 19.15
N THR A 177 6.53 8.18 19.67
CA THR A 177 7.60 7.61 18.86
C THR A 177 8.22 6.41 19.56
N HIS A 178 8.53 5.36 18.78
CA HIS A 178 9.18 4.16 19.30
C HIS A 178 10.69 4.28 19.21
N TYR A 179 11.37 3.95 20.31
CA TYR A 179 12.83 4.05 20.38
C TYR A 179 13.52 3.38 19.19
N GLY A 180 13.13 2.16 18.78
CA GLY A 180 13.78 1.46 17.66
C GLY A 180 13.56 2.08 16.28
N GLY A 181 12.47 2.85 16.12
CA GLY A 181 12.08 3.50 14.87
C GLY A 181 12.44 4.98 14.82
N ALA A 182 12.82 5.59 15.96
CA ALA A 182 13.08 7.02 16.05
C ALA A 182 14.29 7.43 15.19
N ILE A 183 15.46 6.80 15.31
CA ILE A 183 16.65 7.29 14.60
C ILE A 183 16.55 7.16 13.08
N THR A 184 17.07 8.13 12.32
CA THR A 184 17.15 7.99 10.86
C THR A 184 18.05 6.81 10.46
N VAL A 185 17.77 6.17 9.31
CA VAL A 185 18.63 5.10 8.79
C VAL A 185 20.07 5.60 8.64
N GLN A 186 20.26 6.82 8.16
CA GLN A 186 21.60 7.38 7.99
C GLN A 186 22.38 7.51 9.30
N SER A 187 21.75 8.03 10.36
CA SER A 187 22.36 8.07 11.68
C SER A 187 22.60 6.67 12.24
N LEU A 188 21.70 5.70 11.98
CA LEU A 188 21.90 4.31 12.37
C LEU A 188 23.12 3.68 11.67
N LEU A 189 23.28 3.90 10.37
CA LEU A 189 24.44 3.45 9.60
C LEU A 189 25.73 4.14 10.05
N LYS A 190 25.67 5.43 10.37
CA LYS A 190 26.79 6.18 10.93
C LYS A 190 27.25 5.56 12.24
N ILE A 191 26.32 5.23 13.14
CA ILE A 191 26.63 4.55 14.41
C ILE A 191 27.28 3.20 14.14
N ALA A 192 26.74 2.41 13.20
CA ALA A 192 27.26 1.09 12.87
C ALA A 192 28.66 1.11 12.23
N ARG A 193 29.02 2.19 11.51
CA ARG A 193 30.32 2.34 10.84
C ARG A 193 31.41 2.98 11.70
N SER A 194 31.01 3.88 12.60
CA SER A 194 31.94 4.71 13.37
C SER A 194 32.28 4.14 14.74
N SER A 195 31.82 2.93 15.06
CA SER A 195 32.04 2.33 16.36
C SER A 195 33.45 1.76 16.49
N ASP A 196 34.18 2.23 17.49
CA ASP A 196 35.40 1.57 18.00
C ASP A 196 35.08 0.18 18.62
N THR A 197 33.77 -0.13 18.72
CA THR A 197 33.21 -1.39 19.18
C THR A 197 32.66 -2.18 18.00
N PRO A 198 33.06 -3.45 17.81
CA PRO A 198 32.49 -4.32 16.79
C PRO A 198 30.97 -4.39 16.85
N VAL A 199 30.28 -4.25 15.71
CA VAL A 199 28.82 -4.36 15.62
C VAL A 199 28.47 -5.71 15.03
N LEU A 200 28.34 -6.71 15.91
CA LEU A 200 28.07 -8.08 15.52
C LEU A 200 26.62 -8.28 15.04
N TYR A 201 26.45 -8.42 13.74
CA TYR A 201 25.16 -8.54 13.07
C TYR A 201 24.91 -9.97 12.55
N PRO A 202 23.74 -10.58 12.83
CA PRO A 202 23.45 -11.96 12.40
C PRO A 202 23.36 -12.13 10.88
N VAL A 203 24.10 -13.09 10.33
CA VAL A 203 24.07 -13.43 8.89
C VAL A 203 22.70 -13.97 8.47
N ALA A 204 21.97 -14.63 9.37
CA ALA A 204 20.61 -15.11 9.10
C ALA A 204 19.67 -13.98 8.66
N LEU A 205 19.77 -12.79 9.28
CA LEU A 205 18.97 -11.63 8.90
C LEU A 205 19.37 -11.08 7.54
N LEU A 206 20.66 -11.09 7.21
CA LEU A 206 21.12 -10.69 5.87
C LEU A 206 20.60 -11.62 4.77
N LYS A 207 20.55 -12.94 5.06
CA LYS A 207 19.95 -13.92 4.14
C LYS A 207 18.45 -13.67 3.96
N GLU A 208 17.72 -13.36 5.03
CA GLU A 208 16.30 -12.98 4.94
C GLU A 208 16.09 -11.73 4.05
N MET A 209 17.00 -10.76 4.11
CA MET A 209 16.99 -9.57 3.25
C MET A 209 17.39 -9.84 1.77
N GLY A 210 17.74 -11.09 1.42
CA GLY A 210 18.27 -11.42 0.10
C GLY A 210 19.66 -10.86 -0.17
N ILE A 211 20.46 -10.63 0.89
CA ILE A 211 21.84 -10.14 0.80
C ILE A 211 22.79 -11.34 0.85
N PRO A 212 23.44 -11.71 -0.27
CA PRO A 212 24.46 -12.75 -0.27
C PRO A 212 25.69 -12.27 0.50
N PHE A 213 26.21 -13.11 1.40
CA PHE A 213 27.42 -12.82 2.17
C PHE A 213 28.42 -13.97 2.08
N SER A 214 29.68 -13.65 1.76
CA SER A 214 30.78 -14.60 1.59
C SER A 214 32.04 -14.24 2.40
N GLY A 215 31.91 -13.37 3.42
CA GLY A 215 33.02 -12.95 4.28
C GLY A 215 33.21 -13.85 5.51
N PHE A 216 34.11 -13.43 6.41
CA PHE A 216 34.34 -14.12 7.69
C PHE A 216 33.09 -14.02 8.56
N VAL A 217 32.62 -15.18 9.04
CA VAL A 217 31.49 -15.31 9.96
C VAL A 217 32.04 -15.90 11.25
N ASP A 218 31.69 -15.31 12.39
CA ASP A 218 32.09 -15.85 13.68
C ASP A 218 31.39 -17.19 13.99
N GLN A 219 31.78 -17.83 15.10
CA GLN A 219 31.21 -19.11 15.53
C GLN A 219 29.71 -19.03 15.87
N GLN A 220 29.17 -17.83 16.07
CA GLN A 220 27.75 -17.58 16.37
C GLN A 220 26.95 -17.17 15.13
N GLY A 221 27.55 -17.21 13.93
CA GLY A 221 26.85 -16.85 12.70
C GLY A 221 26.68 -15.33 12.51
N LYS A 222 27.54 -14.50 13.11
CA LYS A 222 27.51 -13.04 13.01
C LYS A 222 28.71 -12.48 12.25
N ILE A 223 28.55 -11.25 11.75
CA ILE A 223 29.58 -10.47 11.06
C ILE A 223 29.76 -9.13 11.76
N ASP A 224 30.94 -8.55 11.70
CA ASP A 224 31.15 -7.19 12.18
C ASP A 224 30.78 -6.18 11.09
N LEU A 225 29.73 -5.38 11.30
CA LEU A 225 29.34 -4.33 10.37
C LEU A 225 30.37 -3.20 10.28
N SER A 226 31.28 -3.05 11.25
CA SER A 226 32.34 -2.05 11.15
C SER A 226 33.47 -2.45 10.18
N ASP A 227 33.53 -3.73 9.76
CA ASP A 227 34.56 -4.20 8.80
C ASP A 227 34.36 -3.53 7.43
N PRO A 228 35.39 -2.86 6.87
CA PRO A 228 35.33 -2.24 5.54
C PRO A 228 34.88 -3.17 4.40
N LYS A 229 35.06 -4.49 4.54
CA LYS A 229 34.62 -5.51 3.57
C LYS A 229 33.10 -5.62 3.48
N THR A 230 32.36 -5.09 4.44
CA THR A 230 30.88 -5.00 4.40
C THR A 230 30.37 -3.90 3.46
N SER A 231 31.27 -3.06 2.93
CA SER A 231 30.98 -1.97 1.97
C SER A 231 30.04 -2.40 0.83
N LEU A 232 30.20 -3.63 0.33
CA LEU A 232 29.53 -4.16 -0.87
C LEU A 232 28.02 -4.37 -0.74
N PHE A 233 27.46 -4.46 0.47
CA PHE A 233 26.03 -4.73 0.66
C PHE A 233 25.23 -3.61 1.34
N TRP A 234 25.87 -2.50 1.75
CA TRP A 234 25.18 -1.42 2.47
C TRP A 234 24.00 -0.83 1.70
N GLU A 235 24.10 -0.72 0.38
CA GLU A 235 23.00 -0.22 -0.42
C GLU A 235 21.79 -1.14 -0.37
N LYS A 236 21.95 -2.47 -0.27
CA LYS A 236 20.81 -3.37 -0.07
C LYS A 236 20.36 -3.39 1.40
N PHE A 237 21.31 -3.29 2.32
CA PHE A 237 21.03 -3.28 3.76
C PHE A 237 20.16 -2.09 4.15
N LYS A 238 20.54 -0.88 3.71
CA LYS A 238 19.81 0.38 3.94
C LYS A 238 18.32 0.27 3.62
N LYS A 239 17.99 -0.35 2.48
CA LYS A 239 16.60 -0.53 1.96
C LYS A 239 15.70 -1.34 2.88
N ASN A 240 16.29 -2.19 3.71
CA ASN A 240 15.55 -3.06 4.63
C ASN A 240 15.41 -2.42 6.03
N LEU A 241 15.95 -1.21 6.26
CA LEU A 241 15.92 -0.55 7.56
C LEU A 241 14.88 0.57 7.66
N GLU A 242 14.10 0.82 6.62
CA GLU A 242 12.99 1.78 6.61
C GLU A 242 11.81 1.20 5.83
N MET A 243 10.63 1.76 6.06
CA MET A 243 9.43 1.47 5.30
C MET A 243 9.60 1.96 3.86
N ASP A 244 9.10 1.19 2.90
CA ASP A 244 9.15 1.63 1.50
C ASP A 244 8.31 2.92 1.36
N PRO A 245 8.92 4.02 0.89
CA PRO A 245 8.25 5.31 0.83
C PRO A 245 7.27 5.42 -0.34
N CYS A 246 7.39 4.57 -1.36
CA CYS A 246 6.58 4.59 -2.58
C CYS A 246 5.44 3.58 -2.55
N THR A 247 5.50 2.61 -1.63
CA THR A 247 4.50 1.55 -1.51
C THR A 247 3.81 1.59 -0.15
N VAL A 248 2.75 0.80 -0.04
CA VAL A 248 2.03 0.56 1.21
C VAL A 248 2.44 -0.82 1.72
N SER A 249 2.73 -0.88 3.01
CA SER A 249 3.29 -2.04 3.68
C SER A 249 2.27 -2.64 4.64
N THR A 250 2.54 -3.80 5.22
CA THR A 250 1.70 -4.39 6.28
C THR A 250 2.36 -4.22 7.65
N PHE A 251 1.62 -4.46 8.72
CA PHE A 251 2.21 -4.51 10.06
C PHE A 251 3.38 -5.52 10.15
N PRO A 252 3.28 -6.75 9.58
CA PRO A 252 4.43 -7.66 9.49
C PRO A 252 5.65 -7.11 8.72
N ASP A 253 5.45 -6.30 7.68
CA ASP A 253 6.59 -5.66 6.99
C ASP A 253 7.29 -4.66 7.91
N MET A 254 6.53 -3.88 8.68
CA MET A 254 7.07 -2.99 9.71
C MET A 254 7.83 -3.78 10.79
N GLU A 255 7.28 -4.90 11.27
CA GLU A 255 7.98 -5.77 12.22
C GLU A 255 9.33 -6.28 11.68
N LYS A 256 9.42 -6.59 10.37
CA LYS A 256 10.69 -6.95 9.73
C LYS A 256 11.69 -5.80 9.80
N VAL A 257 11.27 -4.57 9.50
CA VAL A 257 12.14 -3.38 9.62
C VAL A 257 12.68 -3.24 11.05
N TYR A 258 11.82 -3.34 12.07
CA TYR A 258 12.27 -3.28 13.47
C TYR A 258 13.19 -4.47 13.84
N LYS A 259 12.89 -5.68 13.35
CA LYS A 259 13.74 -6.87 13.52
C LYS A 259 15.14 -6.66 12.95
N TYR A 260 15.22 -6.05 11.77
CA TYR A 260 16.47 -5.74 11.07
C TYR A 260 17.27 -4.61 11.72
N ARG A 261 16.59 -3.61 12.31
CA ARG A 261 17.25 -2.56 13.09
C ARG A 261 17.73 -3.06 14.47
N GLY A 262 17.05 -4.08 15.00
CA GLY A 262 17.24 -4.67 16.32
C GLY A 262 18.69 -4.86 16.78
N PRO A 263 19.56 -5.55 16.02
CA PRO A 263 20.95 -5.80 16.43
C PRO A 263 21.78 -4.54 16.69
N ILE A 264 21.43 -3.40 16.07
CA ILE A 264 22.11 -2.13 16.27
C ILE A 264 21.43 -1.34 17.39
N VAL A 265 20.10 -1.17 17.32
CA VAL A 265 19.35 -0.32 18.27
C VAL A 265 19.31 -0.89 19.69
N LYS A 266 19.31 -2.23 19.83
CA LYS A 266 19.31 -2.93 21.12
C LYS A 266 20.72 -3.21 21.66
N ASN A 267 21.75 -2.62 21.07
CA ASN A 267 23.12 -2.76 21.53
C ASN A 267 23.41 -1.72 22.64
N LEU A 268 23.56 -2.21 23.87
CA LEU A 268 23.83 -1.37 25.05
C LEU A 268 25.12 -0.53 24.92
N ASP A 269 26.11 -0.99 24.18
CA ASP A 269 27.36 -0.25 23.99
C ASP A 269 27.22 0.91 23.00
N LEU A 270 26.28 0.79 22.06
CA LEU A 270 25.94 1.85 21.13
C LEU A 270 24.92 2.85 21.70
N PHE A 271 24.26 2.52 22.81
CA PHE A 271 23.15 3.32 23.37
C PHE A 271 23.48 4.81 23.61
N PRO A 272 24.62 5.20 24.19
CA PRO A 272 24.96 6.62 24.35
C PRO A 272 25.10 7.36 23.00
N ARG A 273 25.77 6.74 22.02
CA ARG A 273 25.95 7.31 20.68
C ARG A 273 24.61 7.38 19.93
N TYR A 274 23.74 6.40 20.13
CA TYR A 274 22.39 6.39 19.61
C TYR A 274 21.59 7.61 20.08
N LEU A 275 21.55 7.84 21.40
CA LEU A 275 20.84 8.98 21.97
C LEU A 275 21.44 10.31 21.50
N GLU A 276 22.76 10.40 21.35
CA GLU A 276 23.43 11.59 20.85
C GLU A 276 23.02 11.93 19.40
N GLU A 277 23.07 10.95 18.50
CA GLU A 277 22.66 11.16 17.11
C GLU A 277 21.15 11.42 17.00
N LEU A 278 20.33 10.79 17.84
CA LEU A 278 18.91 11.05 17.92
C LEU A 278 18.62 12.49 18.41
N ALA A 279 19.34 12.98 19.41
CA ALA A 279 19.23 14.37 19.88
C ALA A 279 19.62 15.37 18.78
N LYS A 280 20.64 15.06 17.96
CA LYS A 280 20.99 15.86 16.76
C LYS A 280 19.85 15.87 15.73
N ASN A 281 19.25 14.70 15.46
CA ASN A 281 18.10 14.59 14.56
C ASN A 281 16.95 15.48 15.06
N TYR A 282 16.52 15.33 16.32
CA TYR A 282 15.43 16.14 16.89
C TYR A 282 15.74 17.64 16.94
N ARG A 283 16.96 18.04 17.29
CA ARG A 283 17.37 19.45 17.25
C ARG A 283 17.20 20.04 15.85
N SER A 284 17.60 19.30 14.82
CA SER A 284 17.47 19.76 13.43
C SER A 284 16.02 19.90 12.98
N MET A 285 15.09 19.16 13.62
CA MET A 285 13.65 19.26 13.39
C MET A 285 12.96 20.38 14.20
N GLY A 286 13.68 21.01 15.13
CA GLY A 286 13.12 22.00 16.07
C GLY A 286 12.42 21.38 17.29
N ILE A 287 12.54 20.06 17.49
CA ILE A 287 11.99 19.35 18.64
C ILE A 287 12.84 19.62 19.88
N ARG A 288 12.18 19.90 20.99
CA ARG A 288 12.79 20.20 22.30
C ARG A 288 12.52 19.12 23.33
N TYR A 289 11.46 18.33 23.14
CA TYR A 289 11.05 17.28 24.07
C TYR A 289 10.48 16.08 23.31
N ALA A 290 10.99 14.88 23.54
CA ALA A 290 10.52 13.65 22.90
C ALA A 290 10.35 12.52 23.92
N GLU A 291 9.33 11.70 23.71
CA GLU A 291 9.02 10.53 24.54
C GLU A 291 9.19 9.25 23.74
N LEU A 292 10.19 8.46 24.10
CA LEU A 292 10.61 7.25 23.40
C LEU A 292 10.00 6.01 24.07
N SER A 293 9.18 5.25 23.34
CA SER A 293 8.68 3.96 23.83
C SER A 293 9.78 2.89 23.77
N VAL A 294 10.20 2.37 24.92
CA VAL A 294 11.26 1.36 25.05
C VAL A 294 11.10 0.52 26.31
N SER A 295 11.13 -0.81 26.18
CA SER A 295 11.06 -1.71 27.33
C SER A 295 12.40 -1.87 28.05
N ASP A 296 13.52 -1.86 27.32
CA ASP A 296 14.84 -2.18 27.86
C ASP A 296 15.36 -1.15 28.89
N ILE A 297 14.79 0.06 28.94
CA ILE A 297 15.25 1.14 29.83
C ILE A 297 15.10 0.82 31.32
N VAL A 298 14.20 -0.10 31.69
CA VAL A 298 14.07 -0.54 33.08
C VAL A 298 15.15 -1.55 33.50
N ASP A 299 15.99 -2.03 32.57
CA ASP A 299 17.19 -2.76 32.93
C ASP A 299 18.20 -1.80 33.60
N PRO A 300 18.74 -2.15 34.79
CA PRO A 300 19.72 -1.32 35.51
C PRO A 300 20.90 -0.83 34.67
N LYS A 301 21.39 -1.63 33.72
CA LYS A 301 22.54 -1.26 32.88
C LYS A 301 22.18 -0.18 31.87
N TRP A 302 20.99 -0.26 31.29
CA TRP A 302 20.47 0.75 30.37
C TRP A 302 20.19 2.06 31.11
N MET A 303 19.50 1.99 32.25
CA MET A 303 19.19 3.16 33.06
C MET A 303 20.47 3.87 33.54
N ASN A 304 21.47 3.12 34.00
CA ASN A 304 22.75 3.70 34.42
C ASN A 304 23.41 4.51 33.28
N LYS A 305 23.44 3.98 32.05
CA LYS A 305 23.96 4.72 30.89
C LYS A 305 23.10 5.94 30.56
N ALA A 306 21.77 5.83 30.67
CA ALA A 306 20.84 6.92 30.41
C ALA A 306 21.07 8.11 31.37
N ILE A 307 21.14 7.84 32.68
CA ILE A 307 21.35 8.86 33.72
C ILE A 307 22.66 9.62 33.50
N GLN A 308 23.70 8.95 33.01
CA GLN A 308 25.00 9.57 32.73
C GLN A 308 24.97 10.46 31.48
N ILE A 309 24.32 10.01 30.40
CA ILE A 309 24.41 10.69 29.10
C ILE A 309 23.34 11.77 28.89
N LEU A 310 22.11 11.58 29.39
CA LEU A 310 20.98 12.47 29.10
C LEU A 310 21.21 13.93 29.55
N PRO A 311 21.73 14.22 30.77
CA PRO A 311 22.03 15.60 31.16
C PRO A 311 23.02 16.30 30.22
N VAL A 312 24.00 15.55 29.71
CA VAL A 312 25.00 16.06 28.77
C VAL A 312 24.36 16.42 27.45
N LEU A 313 23.52 15.52 26.92
CA LEU A 313 22.81 15.73 25.65
C LEU A 313 21.81 16.89 25.74
N GLU A 314 21.06 16.96 26.83
CA GLU A 314 20.10 18.05 27.08
C GLU A 314 20.80 19.41 27.07
N LYS A 315 21.92 19.52 27.80
CA LYS A 315 22.71 20.75 27.84
C LYS A 315 23.33 21.11 26.49
N GLN A 316 23.80 20.12 25.73
CA GLN A 316 24.51 20.35 24.47
C GLN A 316 23.56 20.63 23.30
N TYR A 317 22.43 19.93 23.24
CA TYR A 317 21.52 19.94 22.10
C TYR A 317 20.21 20.68 22.37
N GLY A 318 19.84 20.94 23.63
CA GLY A 318 18.57 21.55 24.00
C GLY A 318 17.37 20.63 23.76
N VAL A 319 17.60 19.32 23.74
CA VAL A 319 16.59 18.28 23.48
C VAL A 319 16.48 17.37 24.70
N GLN A 320 15.28 17.29 25.27
CA GLN A 320 14.94 16.42 26.37
C GLN A 320 14.38 15.10 25.84
N LEU A 321 15.04 14.00 26.17
CA LEU A 321 14.58 12.65 25.85
C LEU A 321 14.05 11.99 27.12
N ARG A 322 12.80 11.54 27.07
CA ARG A 322 12.13 10.81 28.16
C ARG A 322 11.64 9.47 27.64
N PHE A 323 11.31 8.56 28.54
CA PHE A 323 10.94 7.19 28.19
C PHE A 323 9.54 6.81 28.67
N LEU A 324 8.79 6.19 27.77
CA LEU A 324 7.61 5.39 28.11
C LEU A 324 8.03 3.93 28.08
N VAL A 325 7.76 3.20 29.16
CA VAL A 325 8.15 1.80 29.25
C VAL A 325 7.11 0.95 28.52
N GLY A 326 7.57 0.28 27.47
CA GLY A 326 6.71 -0.50 26.60
C GLY A 326 6.29 -1.84 27.19
N LEU A 327 4.99 -2.05 27.35
CA LEU A 327 4.34 -3.33 27.61
C LEU A 327 3.76 -3.87 26.30
N TRP A 328 4.00 -5.14 26.02
CA TRP A 328 3.65 -5.73 24.73
C TRP A 328 2.33 -6.48 24.86
N ARG A 329 1.30 -6.06 24.13
CA ARG A 329 -0.08 -6.58 24.30
C ARG A 329 -0.25 -8.07 24.00
N HIS A 330 0.70 -8.67 23.25
CA HIS A 330 0.75 -10.11 22.93
C HIS A 330 1.68 -10.93 23.83
N SER A 331 2.37 -10.28 24.77
CA SER A 331 3.30 -10.96 25.67
C SER A 331 2.56 -11.69 26.80
N PRO A 332 3.18 -12.73 27.39
CA PRO A 332 2.66 -13.35 28.60
C PRO A 332 2.35 -12.30 29.68
N LYS A 333 1.22 -12.43 30.37
CA LYS A 333 0.83 -11.51 31.46
C LYS A 333 1.94 -11.34 32.50
N LEU A 334 2.59 -12.44 32.91
CA LEU A 334 3.70 -12.41 33.88
C LEU A 334 4.91 -11.59 33.38
N PHE A 335 5.15 -11.56 32.07
CA PHE A 335 6.22 -10.74 31.49
C PHE A 335 5.89 -9.25 31.65
N ASN A 336 4.68 -8.83 31.27
CA ASN A 336 4.27 -7.43 31.41
C ASN A 336 4.14 -7.01 32.89
N LEU A 337 3.74 -7.92 33.78
CA LEU A 337 3.74 -7.67 35.23
C LEU A 337 5.15 -7.40 35.75
N ASP A 338 6.15 -8.20 35.37
CA ASP A 338 7.56 -7.99 35.75
C ASP A 338 8.07 -6.61 35.29
N ILE A 339 7.72 -6.19 34.07
CA ILE A 339 8.08 -4.87 33.55
C ILE A 339 7.35 -3.76 34.33
N LEU A 340 6.05 -3.90 34.59
CA LEU A 340 5.26 -2.90 35.32
C LEU A 340 5.76 -2.72 36.76
N GLU A 341 6.13 -3.80 37.44
CA GLU A 341 6.73 -3.72 38.78
C GLU A 341 8.08 -3.01 38.77
N LYS A 342 8.89 -3.19 37.72
CA LYS A 342 10.14 -2.43 37.55
C LYS A 342 9.86 -0.95 37.34
N VAL A 343 8.83 -0.57 36.58
CA VAL A 343 8.39 0.83 36.45
C VAL A 343 8.04 1.40 37.81
N ILE A 344 7.26 0.66 38.62
CA ILE A 344 6.88 1.07 39.97
C ILE A 344 8.12 1.25 40.86
N ALA A 345 9.12 0.36 40.78
CA ALA A 345 10.36 0.47 41.53
C ALA A 345 11.19 1.71 41.15
N TYR A 346 11.07 2.20 39.91
CA TYR A 346 11.66 3.46 39.45
C TYR A 346 10.73 4.67 39.69
N GLU A 347 9.84 4.66 40.69
CA GLU A 347 8.86 5.73 40.89
C GLU A 347 9.48 7.13 41.09
N HIS A 348 10.69 7.23 41.61
CA HIS A 348 11.38 8.51 41.76
C HIS A 348 12.19 8.92 40.52
N ASN A 349 12.34 8.04 39.53
CA ASN A 349 13.14 8.32 38.35
C ASN A 349 12.45 9.33 37.42
N PRO A 350 13.09 10.47 37.10
CA PRO A 350 12.45 11.52 36.32
C PRO A 350 12.58 11.32 34.80
N TYR A 351 13.36 10.34 34.34
CA TYR A 351 13.49 10.00 32.92
C TYR A 351 12.42 9.00 32.45
N ILE A 352 11.85 8.20 33.36
CA ILE A 352 10.69 7.35 33.10
C ILE A 352 9.42 8.16 33.39
N VAL A 353 8.71 8.52 32.32
CA VAL A 353 7.52 9.39 32.41
C VAL A 353 6.21 8.63 32.23
N GLY A 354 6.26 7.35 31.90
CA GLY A 354 5.04 6.56 31.78
C GLY A 354 5.22 5.17 31.22
N ILE A 355 4.09 4.61 30.80
CA ILE A 355 3.88 3.25 30.33
C ILE A 355 3.18 3.33 28.96
N ASP A 356 3.57 2.44 28.05
CA ASP A 356 2.98 2.34 26.72
C ASP A 356 2.57 0.90 26.40
N PHE A 357 1.29 0.65 26.11
CA PHE A 357 0.79 -0.66 25.67
C PHE A 357 0.82 -0.72 24.14
N MET A 358 1.76 -1.51 23.60
CA MET A 358 2.13 -1.52 22.19
C MET A 358 2.11 -2.93 21.55
N GLY A 359 2.23 -2.96 20.22
CA GLY A 359 2.18 -4.16 19.38
C GLY A 359 0.92 -4.19 18.50
N GLN A 360 0.88 -5.13 17.54
CA GLN A 360 -0.22 -5.21 16.56
C GLN A 360 -1.59 -5.23 17.24
N GLU A 361 -2.50 -4.34 16.85
CA GLU A 361 -3.84 -4.26 17.45
C GLU A 361 -4.80 -5.38 16.97
N SER A 362 -4.37 -6.64 17.06
CA SER A 362 -5.12 -7.83 16.66
C SER A 362 -5.92 -8.50 17.80
N ASN A 363 -5.69 -8.09 19.04
CA ASN A 363 -6.40 -8.56 20.24
C ASN A 363 -7.18 -7.41 20.94
N SER A 364 -8.13 -7.75 21.81
CA SER A 364 -8.98 -6.76 22.48
C SER A 364 -8.23 -6.15 23.66
N THR A 365 -8.48 -4.86 23.95
CA THR A 365 -7.96 -4.19 25.16
C THR A 365 -8.42 -4.90 26.44
N ARG A 366 -9.57 -5.59 26.38
CA ARG A 366 -10.10 -6.41 27.48
C ARG A 366 -9.17 -7.54 27.92
N ASP A 367 -8.26 -7.98 27.05
CA ASP A 367 -7.33 -9.06 27.37
C ASP A 367 -6.25 -8.65 28.38
N PHE A 368 -6.09 -7.34 28.63
CA PHE A 368 -5.07 -6.80 29.53
C PHE A 368 -5.57 -5.64 30.41
N THR A 369 -6.88 -5.56 30.67
CA THR A 369 -7.47 -4.55 31.58
C THR A 369 -6.87 -4.59 32.97
N ASP A 370 -6.52 -5.76 33.48
CA ASP A 370 -5.92 -5.92 34.81
C ASP A 370 -4.58 -5.16 34.94
N LEU A 371 -3.80 -5.11 33.84
CA LEU A 371 -2.54 -4.37 33.78
C LEU A 371 -2.80 -2.86 33.65
N LEU A 372 -3.84 -2.47 32.91
CA LEU A 372 -4.26 -1.07 32.81
C LEU A 372 -4.77 -0.54 34.14
N ASP A 373 -5.61 -1.30 34.84
CA ASP A 373 -6.14 -0.94 36.16
C ASP A 373 -5.01 -0.77 37.17
N MET A 374 -4.01 -1.67 37.16
CA MET A 374 -2.81 -1.54 37.99
C MET A 374 -1.99 -0.28 37.64
N ALA A 375 -1.79 0.01 36.36
CA ALA A 375 -1.10 1.23 35.93
C ALA A 375 -1.88 2.49 36.34
N ALA A 376 -3.21 2.48 36.21
CA ALA A 376 -4.10 3.57 36.58
C ALA A 376 -4.10 3.80 38.10
N GLU A 377 -4.09 2.74 38.90
CA GLU A 377 -3.95 2.82 40.35
C GLU A 377 -2.59 3.40 40.75
N TYR A 378 -1.50 2.95 40.13
CA TYR A 378 -0.16 3.50 40.32
C TYR A 378 -0.11 5.00 40.01
N LYS A 379 -0.66 5.42 38.87
CA LYS A 379 -0.77 6.83 38.51
C LYS A 379 -1.55 7.62 39.57
N LYS A 380 -2.71 7.11 39.99
CA LYS A 380 -3.60 7.80 40.93
C LYS A 380 -2.95 7.97 42.31
N ASN A 381 -2.27 6.95 42.81
CA ASN A 381 -1.82 6.89 44.20
C ASN A 381 -0.35 7.30 44.40
N LYS A 382 0.49 7.18 43.37
CA LYS A 382 1.96 7.32 43.48
C LYS A 382 2.55 8.29 42.46
N ARG A 383 2.11 8.24 41.21
CA ARG A 383 2.66 9.03 40.10
C ARG A 383 1.59 9.78 39.31
N PRO A 384 1.04 10.90 39.81
CA PRO A 384 0.03 11.68 39.09
C PRO A 384 0.48 12.14 37.70
N ASP A 385 1.80 12.29 37.50
CA ASP A 385 2.48 12.64 36.25
C ASP A 385 2.66 11.47 35.27
N CYS A 386 2.44 10.22 35.70
CA CYS A 386 2.63 9.05 34.86
C CYS A 386 1.64 9.06 33.69
N VAL A 387 2.20 8.99 32.49
CA VAL A 387 1.47 8.74 31.25
C VAL A 387 1.14 7.26 31.17
N ILE A 388 -0.10 6.95 30.83
CA ILE A 388 -0.56 5.63 30.39
C ILE A 388 -1.03 5.80 28.95
N ARG A 389 -0.20 5.36 28.01
CA ARG A 389 -0.50 5.32 26.57
C ARG A 389 -0.97 3.93 26.20
N VAL A 390 -2.04 3.84 25.41
CA VAL A 390 -2.51 2.57 24.84
C VAL A 390 -2.67 2.74 23.34
N HIS A 391 -2.04 1.88 22.54
CA HIS A 391 -2.36 1.78 21.12
C HIS A 391 -3.76 1.18 21.00
N ALA A 392 -4.69 2.00 20.52
CA ALA A 392 -6.08 1.63 20.39
C ALA A 392 -6.75 2.40 19.25
N GLY A 393 -7.59 1.69 18.49
CA GLY A 393 -8.19 2.24 17.28
C GLY A 393 -7.17 2.55 16.19
N GLU A 394 -6.01 1.91 16.21
CA GLU A 394 -5.12 1.78 15.06
C GLU A 394 -5.74 0.81 14.05
N SER A 395 -6.40 -0.26 14.49
CA SER A 395 -7.05 -1.26 13.64
C SER A 395 -8.57 -1.24 13.77
N ALA A 396 -9.27 -1.58 12.69
CA ALA A 396 -10.71 -1.87 12.73
C ALA A 396 -11.06 -3.19 13.43
N CYS A 397 -10.06 -4.00 13.83
CA CYS A 397 -10.26 -5.34 14.35
C CYS A 397 -11.15 -5.40 15.61
N HIS A 398 -10.97 -4.42 16.50
CA HIS A 398 -11.66 -4.33 17.79
C HIS A 398 -12.15 -2.89 18.02
N PRO A 399 -13.35 -2.53 17.52
CA PRO A 399 -13.86 -1.15 17.60
C PRO A 399 -14.06 -0.66 19.04
N GLU A 400 -14.15 -1.55 20.02
CA GLU A 400 -14.27 -1.20 21.43
C GLU A 400 -12.96 -0.75 22.09
N ASN A 401 -11.80 -0.98 21.46
CA ASN A 401 -10.49 -0.84 22.13
C ASN A 401 -10.22 0.56 22.69
N ILE A 402 -10.62 1.62 21.98
CA ILE A 402 -10.48 3.00 22.48
C ILE A 402 -11.35 3.19 23.73
N THR A 403 -12.61 2.73 23.68
CA THR A 403 -13.55 2.88 24.78
C THR A 403 -13.07 2.15 26.02
N GLU A 404 -12.61 0.91 25.87
CA GLU A 404 -12.09 0.10 26.98
C GLU A 404 -10.79 0.69 27.54
N ALA A 405 -9.87 1.16 26.69
CA ALA A 405 -8.65 1.81 27.15
C ALA A 405 -8.95 3.03 28.02
N ILE A 406 -9.85 3.91 27.58
CA ILE A 406 -10.22 5.13 28.33
C ILE A 406 -10.92 4.79 29.66
N LYS A 407 -11.81 3.78 29.67
CA LYS A 407 -12.50 3.33 30.89
C LYS A 407 -11.52 2.80 31.94
N HIS A 408 -10.47 2.12 31.51
CA HIS A 408 -9.45 1.51 32.37
C HIS A 408 -8.24 2.44 32.61
N GLY A 409 -8.41 3.75 32.43
CA GLY A 409 -7.46 4.76 32.90
C GLY A 409 -6.37 5.17 31.91
N ALA A 410 -6.49 4.84 30.62
CA ALA A 410 -5.61 5.38 29.60
C ALA A 410 -5.68 6.91 29.57
N THR A 411 -4.52 7.54 29.75
CA THR A 411 -4.36 9.00 29.68
C THR A 411 -4.17 9.48 28.25
N ARG A 412 -3.60 8.62 27.40
CA ARG A 412 -3.36 8.91 25.99
C ARG A 412 -3.70 7.68 25.14
N ILE A 413 -4.29 7.93 23.97
CA ILE A 413 -4.60 6.90 22.97
C ILE A 413 -3.67 7.11 21.79
N GLY A 414 -2.86 6.11 21.51
CA GLY A 414 -2.06 6.04 20.28
C GLY A 414 -2.96 5.73 19.09
N HIS A 415 -2.86 6.54 18.03
CA HIS A 415 -3.61 6.49 16.77
C HIS A 415 -5.07 6.94 16.87
N GLY A 416 -5.98 6.17 17.49
CA GLY A 416 -7.37 6.59 17.69
C GLY A 416 -8.18 6.90 16.42
N ILE A 417 -7.99 6.16 15.32
CA ILE A 417 -8.61 6.42 14.01
C ILE A 417 -9.80 5.50 13.69
N HIS A 418 -9.92 4.35 14.35
CA HIS A 418 -11.03 3.38 14.23
C HIS A 418 -11.87 3.28 15.51
N GLY A 419 -13.07 2.69 15.40
CA GLY A 419 -13.93 2.47 16.58
C GLY A 419 -14.61 3.72 17.14
N LEU A 420 -14.67 4.80 16.36
CA LEU A 420 -15.19 6.09 16.82
C LEU A 420 -16.72 6.15 16.81
N ASN A 421 -17.30 6.47 17.96
CA ASN A 421 -18.72 6.75 18.17
C ASN A 421 -18.85 7.96 19.13
N SER A 422 -20.08 8.42 19.39
CA SER A 422 -20.34 9.56 20.31
C SER A 422 -19.69 9.37 21.68
N ASP A 423 -19.79 8.16 22.23
CA ASP A 423 -19.33 7.84 23.58
C ASP A 423 -17.80 7.98 23.69
N VAL A 424 -17.06 7.67 22.63
CA VAL A 424 -15.60 7.85 22.59
C VAL A 424 -15.21 9.32 22.79
N PHE A 425 -15.87 10.24 22.09
CA PHE A 425 -15.57 11.68 22.20
C PHE A 425 -15.92 12.19 23.60
N ASP A 426 -17.09 11.81 24.12
CA ASP A 426 -17.54 12.20 25.46
C ASP A 426 -16.61 11.65 26.55
N LEU A 427 -16.21 10.38 26.45
CA LEU A 427 -15.29 9.75 27.39
C LEU A 427 -13.91 10.39 27.34
N ALA A 428 -13.35 10.60 26.14
CA ALA A 428 -12.03 11.21 25.99
C ALA A 428 -12.01 12.64 26.56
N LYS A 429 -13.04 13.44 26.26
CA LYS A 429 -13.19 14.79 26.81
C LYS A 429 -13.34 14.80 28.32
N LYS A 430 -14.23 13.96 28.86
CA LYS A 430 -14.50 13.88 30.30
C LYS A 430 -13.26 13.47 31.10
N ASN A 431 -12.47 12.55 30.57
CA ASN A 431 -11.28 12.02 31.24
C ASN A 431 -10.01 12.83 30.96
N GLY A 432 -10.09 13.85 30.08
CA GLY A 432 -8.92 14.60 29.62
C GLY A 432 -7.93 13.74 28.83
N THR A 433 -8.40 12.65 28.22
CA THR A 433 -7.58 11.75 27.41
C THR A 433 -7.10 12.46 26.16
N VAL A 434 -5.81 12.32 25.87
CA VAL A 434 -5.18 12.91 24.68
C VAL A 434 -5.16 11.88 23.56
N ILE A 435 -5.48 12.27 22.34
CA ILE A 435 -5.33 11.42 21.15
C ILE A 435 -4.02 11.78 20.45
N GLU A 436 -3.19 10.77 20.16
CA GLU A 436 -1.89 10.92 19.49
C GLU A 436 -2.03 10.41 18.04
N ILE A 437 -2.04 11.32 17.07
CA ILE A 437 -2.24 10.99 15.66
C ILE A 437 -0.88 10.84 14.95
N ASN A 438 -0.68 9.76 14.20
CA ASN A 438 0.57 9.48 13.48
C ASN A 438 0.29 9.27 11.98
N ILE A 439 0.18 10.34 11.21
CA ILE A 439 -0.44 10.34 9.87
C ILE A 439 0.34 9.49 8.86
N SER A 440 1.67 9.63 8.81
CA SER A 440 2.50 8.84 7.90
C SER A 440 2.47 7.36 8.27
N SER A 441 2.50 7.00 9.55
CA SER A 441 2.31 5.61 10.00
C SER A 441 0.94 5.08 9.61
N ASN A 442 -0.12 5.83 9.95
CA ASN A 442 -1.51 5.55 9.61
C ASN A 442 -1.83 5.66 8.11
N SER A 443 -0.87 5.92 7.23
CA SER A 443 -1.04 5.81 5.78
C SER A 443 -0.05 4.85 5.12
N SER A 444 0.95 4.39 5.87
CA SER A 444 1.96 3.43 5.40
C SER A 444 1.49 1.98 5.55
N LEU A 445 0.60 1.69 6.50
CA LEU A 445 0.24 0.32 6.88
C LEU A 445 -1.16 -0.09 6.35
N LEU A 446 -1.23 -0.99 5.37
CA LEU A 446 -2.49 -1.50 4.80
C LEU A 446 -3.45 -2.13 5.82
N SER A 447 -2.92 -2.78 6.85
CA SER A 447 -3.70 -3.60 7.79
C SER A 447 -4.50 -2.81 8.83
N VAL A 448 -4.23 -1.50 8.98
CA VAL A 448 -4.64 -0.70 10.15
C VAL A 448 -4.97 0.76 9.79
N THR A 449 -5.49 1.04 8.58
CA THR A 449 -5.57 2.43 8.10
C THR A 449 -6.92 2.82 7.49
N ILE A 450 -7.19 4.12 7.56
CA ILE A 450 -8.21 4.86 6.80
C ILE A 450 -7.50 5.86 5.89
N PRO A 451 -8.13 6.32 4.79
CA PRO A 451 -7.55 7.38 3.97
C PRO A 451 -7.16 8.57 4.83
N ALA A 452 -5.98 9.15 4.60
CA ALA A 452 -5.49 10.28 5.39
C ALA A 452 -6.54 11.40 5.55
N LYS A 453 -7.32 11.71 4.50
CA LYS A 453 -8.41 12.71 4.52
C LYS A 453 -9.57 12.39 5.49
N GLU A 454 -9.67 11.14 5.94
CA GLU A 454 -10.68 10.66 6.88
C GLU A 454 -10.14 10.62 8.32
N ILE A 455 -8.85 10.91 8.53
CA ILE A 455 -8.26 10.96 9.87
C ILE A 455 -8.95 12.09 10.67
N PRO A 456 -9.62 11.77 11.79
CA PRO A 456 -10.59 12.67 12.43
C PRO A 456 -9.95 13.68 13.39
N ILE A 457 -8.79 14.24 13.02
CA ILE A 457 -8.04 15.19 13.87
C ILE A 457 -8.90 16.41 14.18
N GLN A 458 -9.50 17.01 13.15
CA GLN A 458 -10.36 18.17 13.31
C GLN A 458 -11.56 17.84 14.22
N ARG A 459 -12.19 16.67 14.02
CA ARG A 459 -13.36 16.26 14.78
C ARG A 459 -13.05 16.15 16.28
N PHE A 460 -11.93 15.53 16.66
CA PHE A 460 -11.51 15.50 18.07
C PHE A 460 -11.35 16.90 18.66
N ILE A 461 -10.68 17.81 17.94
CA ILE A 461 -10.43 19.18 18.38
C ILE A 461 -11.73 19.99 18.51
N ASP A 462 -12.67 19.78 17.59
CA ASP A 462 -13.97 20.46 17.58
C ASP A 462 -14.89 19.96 18.71
N GLU A 463 -14.79 18.67 19.08
CA GLU A 463 -15.48 18.08 20.25
C GLU A 463 -14.82 18.49 21.60
N GLY A 464 -13.66 19.13 21.56
CA GLY A 464 -12.92 19.58 22.74
C GLY A 464 -12.02 18.51 23.37
N VAL A 465 -11.63 17.50 22.59
CA VAL A 465 -10.63 16.50 22.96
C VAL A 465 -9.23 17.03 22.61
N ASN A 466 -8.26 16.85 23.51
CA ASN A 466 -6.87 17.23 23.25
C ASN A 466 -6.24 16.28 22.23
N VAL A 467 -5.49 16.84 21.29
CA VAL A 467 -4.80 16.07 20.25
C VAL A 467 -3.35 16.52 20.17
N THR A 468 -2.46 15.56 19.91
CA THR A 468 -1.09 15.81 19.46
C THR A 468 -0.81 15.01 18.20
N ILE A 469 0.17 15.46 17.42
CA ILE A 469 0.63 14.78 16.19
C ILE A 469 2.04 14.27 16.46
N GLY A 470 2.23 12.96 16.33
CA GLY A 470 3.49 12.26 16.53
C GLY A 470 4.01 11.64 15.24
N THR A 471 5.23 11.10 15.29
CA THR A 471 5.87 10.48 14.11
C THR A 471 5.76 8.97 14.06
N ASP A 472 5.43 8.32 15.18
CA ASP A 472 5.49 6.87 15.43
C ASP A 472 6.90 6.27 15.36
N GLY A 473 7.71 6.71 14.41
CA GLY A 473 9.12 6.42 14.29
C GLY A 473 9.66 7.14 13.07
N HIS A 474 10.02 8.42 13.24
CA HIS A 474 10.40 9.30 12.14
C HIS A 474 11.44 8.67 11.19
N GLY A 475 12.46 8.01 11.74
CA GLY A 475 13.48 7.34 10.94
C GLY A 475 13.14 5.94 10.42
N CYS A 476 12.02 5.34 10.81
CA CYS A 476 11.47 4.13 10.22
C CYS A 476 10.52 4.46 9.06
N TYR A 477 9.68 5.48 9.24
CA TYR A 477 8.69 5.91 8.24
C TYR A 477 9.21 6.94 7.24
N GLY A 478 10.47 7.38 7.39
CA GLY A 478 11.07 8.42 6.55
C GLY A 478 10.32 9.75 6.64
N THR A 479 9.79 10.09 7.81
CA THR A 479 9.07 11.36 8.05
C THR A 479 9.78 12.17 9.13
N ASP A 480 9.23 13.33 9.48
CA ASP A 480 9.57 14.11 10.67
C ASP A 480 8.34 14.89 11.18
N SER A 481 8.40 15.43 12.38
CA SER A 481 7.24 16.09 12.99
C SER A 481 6.74 17.28 12.17
N ARG A 482 7.63 18.01 11.48
CA ARG A 482 7.25 19.15 10.65
C ARG A 482 6.48 18.66 9.43
N THR A 483 6.92 17.58 8.83
CA THR A 483 6.26 16.89 7.72
C THR A 483 4.89 16.37 8.14
N GLU A 484 4.73 15.81 9.34
CA GLU A 484 3.41 15.39 9.82
C GLU A 484 2.42 16.55 9.96
N TYR A 485 2.87 17.68 10.52
CA TYR A 485 2.07 18.91 10.63
C TYR A 485 1.69 19.46 9.26
N GLN A 486 2.63 19.39 8.32
CA GLN A 486 2.42 19.76 6.94
C GLN A 486 1.31 18.92 6.29
N ILE A 487 1.39 17.60 6.42
CA ILE A 487 0.36 16.69 5.91
C ILE A 487 -1.00 17.02 6.56
N ALA A 488 -1.04 17.23 7.88
CA ALA A 488 -2.28 17.54 8.59
C ALA A 488 -3.02 18.78 8.02
N TYR A 489 -2.28 19.83 7.62
CA TYR A 489 -2.90 21.02 7.03
C TYR A 489 -3.55 20.72 5.68
N GLN A 490 -2.90 19.90 4.85
CA GLN A 490 -3.49 19.47 3.57
C GLN A 490 -4.78 18.66 3.75
N LEU A 491 -4.88 17.94 4.86
CA LEU A 491 -6.08 17.20 5.23
C LEU A 491 -7.21 18.11 5.75
N GLY A 492 -7.02 19.43 5.72
CA GLY A 492 -8.04 20.44 6.03
C GLY A 492 -7.85 21.13 7.37
N LEU A 493 -6.78 20.83 8.12
CA LEU A 493 -6.53 21.52 9.38
C LEU A 493 -6.18 22.98 9.15
N GLN A 494 -6.78 23.84 9.97
CA GLN A 494 -6.62 25.28 9.92
C GLN A 494 -5.62 25.75 10.99
N PRO A 495 -5.04 26.96 10.88
CA PRO A 495 -4.08 27.49 11.85
C PRO A 495 -4.57 27.46 13.31
N ARG A 496 -5.88 27.62 13.52
CA ARG A 496 -6.50 27.50 14.86
C ARG A 496 -6.34 26.11 15.49
N HIS A 497 -6.32 25.03 14.69
CA HIS A 497 -6.16 23.67 15.17
C HIS A 497 -4.71 23.45 15.62
N PHE A 498 -3.74 23.88 14.82
CA PHE A 498 -2.32 23.83 15.18
C PHE A 498 -1.99 24.65 16.43
N ARG A 499 -2.61 25.83 16.59
CA ARG A 499 -2.47 26.62 17.82
C ARG A 499 -2.94 25.84 19.06
N LYS A 500 -4.10 25.19 19.01
CA LYS A 500 -4.60 24.36 20.11
C LYS A 500 -3.65 23.19 20.43
N ILE A 501 -3.14 22.51 19.41
CA ILE A 501 -2.16 21.43 19.58
C ILE A 501 -0.88 21.97 20.23
N ARG A 502 -0.41 23.14 19.77
CA ARG A 502 0.79 23.80 20.29
C ARG A 502 0.63 24.22 21.76
N GLU A 503 -0.49 24.87 22.11
CA GLU A 503 -0.82 25.27 23.48
C GLU A 503 -0.85 24.07 24.42
N PHE A 504 -1.49 22.97 24.01
CA PHE A 504 -1.48 21.71 24.76
C PHE A 504 -0.05 21.18 24.96
N ASN A 505 0.74 21.09 23.88
CA ASN A 505 2.10 20.54 23.93
C ASN A 505 3.03 21.40 24.82
N GLU A 506 2.93 22.72 24.77
CA GLU A 506 3.71 23.62 25.65
C GLU A 506 3.32 23.46 27.13
N ALA A 507 2.01 23.41 27.42
CA ALA A 507 1.52 23.20 28.78
C ALA A 507 1.95 21.83 29.32
N TYR A 508 1.91 20.81 28.48
CA TYR A 508 2.36 19.46 28.81
C TYR A 508 3.86 19.43 29.14
N VAL A 509 4.72 19.97 28.25
CA VAL A 509 6.17 20.03 28.48
C VAL A 509 6.50 20.83 29.75
N ALA A 510 5.85 21.97 29.97
CA ALA A 510 6.04 22.75 31.19
C ALA A 510 5.64 21.98 32.45
N SER A 511 4.60 21.14 32.37
CA SER A 511 4.20 20.26 33.47
C SER A 511 5.23 19.16 33.73
N MET A 512 5.71 18.50 32.68
CA MET A 512 6.74 17.47 32.80
C MET A 512 8.05 18.02 33.34
N GLN A 513 8.41 19.25 32.96
CA GLN A 513 9.57 19.94 33.52
C GLN A 513 9.43 20.18 35.02
N ARG A 514 8.27 20.67 35.49
CA ARG A 514 8.03 20.85 36.93
C ARG A 514 8.18 19.53 37.71
N TYR A 515 7.66 18.44 37.15
CA TYR A 515 7.78 17.11 37.76
C TYR A 515 9.21 16.58 37.75
N PHE A 516 9.99 16.90 36.72
CA PHE A 516 11.40 16.59 36.65
C PHE A 516 12.17 17.36 37.75
N ASP A 517 11.97 18.68 37.82
CA ASP A 517 12.65 19.55 38.78
C ASP A 517 12.36 19.15 40.23
N GLN A 518 11.09 18.89 40.56
CA GLN A 518 10.67 18.44 41.90
C GLN A 518 11.37 17.15 42.34
N ARG A 519 11.55 16.18 41.43
CA ARG A 519 12.26 14.93 41.76
C ARG A 519 13.75 15.16 41.93
N MET A 520 14.31 16.03 41.11
CA MET A 520 15.72 16.39 41.17
C MET A 520 16.08 17.23 42.40
N GLU A 521 15.12 17.63 43.25
CA GLU A 521 15.40 18.15 44.60
C GLU A 521 16.09 17.10 45.49
N ASN A 522 15.86 15.80 45.26
CA ASN A 522 16.59 14.70 45.87
C ASN A 522 17.23 13.78 44.81
N PRO A 523 18.39 14.17 44.22
CA PRO A 523 19.02 13.41 43.15
C PRO A 523 19.42 11.98 43.53
N GLU A 524 19.79 11.73 44.80
CA GLU A 524 20.21 10.40 45.25
C GLU A 524 19.06 9.38 45.13
N GLU A 525 17.85 9.79 45.50
CA GLU A 525 16.64 8.98 45.39
C GLU A 525 16.13 8.94 43.93
N ALA A 526 16.10 10.10 43.27
CA ALA A 526 15.60 10.20 41.90
C ALA A 526 16.44 9.41 40.89
N LEU A 527 17.76 9.31 41.11
CA LEU A 527 18.68 8.60 40.23
C LEU A 527 19.07 7.22 40.77
N ALA A 528 18.44 6.77 41.86
CA ALA A 528 18.67 5.45 42.42
C ALA A 528 18.32 4.35 41.39
N ILE A 529 19.15 3.31 41.34
CA ILE A 529 18.94 2.14 40.49
C ILE A 529 18.50 0.99 41.41
N PRO A 530 17.21 0.56 41.36
CA PRO A 530 16.71 -0.52 42.17
C PRO A 530 17.41 -1.84 41.85
N GLN A 531 17.54 -2.69 42.86
CA GLN A 531 17.93 -4.08 42.67
C GLN A 531 16.68 -4.92 42.39
N PHE A 532 16.74 -5.73 41.34
CA PHE A 532 15.66 -6.63 40.96
C PHE A 532 16.05 -8.08 41.29
N CYS A 533 15.07 -8.86 41.75
CA CYS A 533 15.20 -10.31 41.84
C CYS A 533 15.21 -10.95 40.44
N GLU A 534 15.34 -12.27 40.38
CA GLU A 534 15.20 -12.99 39.11
C GLU A 534 13.85 -12.68 38.44
N PRO A 535 13.80 -12.61 37.09
CA PRO A 535 12.58 -12.32 36.36
C PRO A 535 11.44 -13.24 36.77
N LYS A 536 10.26 -12.67 37.06
CA LYS A 536 9.08 -13.45 37.46
C LYS A 536 8.53 -14.34 36.34
N CYS A 537 8.76 -13.93 35.10
CA CYS A 537 8.40 -14.70 33.92
C CYS A 537 9.56 -15.65 33.56
N PRO A 538 9.39 -16.97 33.64
CA PRO A 538 10.41 -17.93 33.20
C PRO A 538 10.84 -17.67 31.76
N LYS A 539 12.14 -17.80 31.46
CA LYS A 539 12.68 -17.51 30.12
C LYS A 539 12.04 -18.37 29.02
N ASP A 540 11.56 -19.56 29.37
CA ASP A 540 10.85 -20.48 28.50
C ASP A 540 9.39 -20.08 28.23
N GLU A 541 8.77 -19.15 28.98
CA GLU A 541 7.39 -18.69 28.68
C GLU A 541 7.29 -17.98 27.32
N TRP A 542 8.31 -17.20 26.95
CA TRP A 542 8.41 -16.66 25.60
C TRP A 542 8.55 -17.75 24.55
N GLN A 543 9.36 -18.77 24.85
CA GLN A 543 9.45 -19.94 23.99
C GLN A 543 8.10 -20.64 23.91
N LYS A 544 7.32 -20.77 24.99
CA LYS A 544 5.97 -21.37 24.96
C LYS A 544 5.00 -20.57 24.11
N VAL A 545 5.02 -19.24 24.14
CA VAL A 545 4.17 -18.41 23.26
C VAL A 545 4.58 -18.58 21.79
N GLN A 546 5.88 -18.58 21.49
CA GLN A 546 6.39 -18.78 20.13
C GLN A 546 6.13 -20.20 19.62
N ILE A 547 6.36 -21.21 20.47
CA ILE A 547 6.05 -22.62 20.22
C ILE A 547 4.56 -22.76 19.96
N ARG A 548 3.70 -22.19 20.82
CA ARG A 548 2.24 -22.22 20.62
C ARG A 548 1.83 -21.59 19.29
N LYS A 549 2.40 -20.43 18.91
CA LYS A 549 2.13 -19.82 17.60
C LYS A 549 2.56 -20.72 16.44
N GLN A 550 3.76 -21.31 16.55
CA GLN A 550 4.28 -22.27 15.56
C GLN A 550 3.44 -23.54 15.51
N GLU A 551 2.95 -24.03 16.65
CA GLU A 551 2.06 -25.19 16.76
C GLU A 551 0.67 -24.88 16.19
N GLU A 552 0.09 -23.70 16.45
CA GLU A 552 -1.19 -23.26 15.89
C GLU A 552 -1.10 -23.14 14.35
N ARG A 553 0.00 -22.57 13.84
CA ARG A 553 0.29 -22.54 12.41
C ARG A 553 0.50 -23.95 11.84
N ARG A 554 1.36 -24.75 12.46
CA ARG A 554 1.67 -26.11 12.03
C ARG A 554 0.42 -27.00 12.03
N SER A 555 -0.41 -26.89 13.07
CA SER A 555 -1.69 -27.60 13.15
C SER A 555 -2.63 -27.19 12.01
N THR A 556 -2.70 -25.90 11.70
CA THR A 556 -3.47 -25.38 10.56
C THR A 556 -2.93 -25.95 9.24
N GLU A 557 -1.61 -25.94 9.04
CA GLU A 557 -0.97 -26.54 7.87
C GLU A 557 -1.17 -28.06 7.78
N GLU A 558 -1.12 -28.79 8.89
CA GLU A 558 -1.34 -30.24 8.96
C GLU A 558 -2.78 -30.59 8.59
N VAL A 559 -3.77 -29.82 9.04
CA VAL A 559 -5.17 -29.97 8.63
C VAL A 559 -5.31 -29.78 7.11
N LEU A 560 -4.71 -28.72 6.56
CA LEU A 560 -4.73 -28.45 5.12
C LEU A 560 -4.04 -29.59 4.33
N LYS A 561 -2.89 -30.06 4.79
CA LYS A 561 -2.16 -31.20 4.19
C LYS A 561 -2.99 -32.49 4.26
N SER A 562 -3.67 -32.75 5.37
CA SER A 562 -4.53 -33.95 5.52
C SER A 562 -5.70 -33.98 4.53
N LYS A 563 -6.17 -32.80 4.09
CA LYS A 563 -7.19 -32.64 3.05
C LYS A 563 -6.62 -32.60 1.63
N GLY A 564 -5.35 -32.96 1.45
CA GLY A 564 -4.67 -33.01 0.16
C GLY A 564 -4.46 -31.64 -0.49
N LYS A 565 -4.43 -30.55 0.29
CA LYS A 565 -4.25 -29.20 -0.25
C LYS A 565 -2.77 -28.91 -0.49
N ILE A 566 -2.47 -28.33 -1.65
CA ILE A 566 -1.11 -27.88 -1.96
C ILE A 566 -0.87 -26.58 -1.18
N PHE A 567 0.08 -26.62 -0.25
CA PHE A 567 0.41 -25.46 0.56
C PHE A 567 1.37 -24.53 -0.17
N VAL A 568 1.04 -23.24 -0.19
CA VAL A 568 1.87 -22.17 -0.75
C VAL A 568 2.11 -21.14 0.34
N GLU A 569 3.39 -20.89 0.64
CA GLU A 569 3.78 -19.82 1.55
C GLU A 569 3.24 -18.48 1.08
N ALA A 570 2.68 -17.69 2.00
CA ALA A 570 1.99 -16.46 1.68
C ALA A 570 2.85 -15.55 0.79
N ASP A 571 4.06 -15.21 1.24
CA ASP A 571 4.99 -14.37 0.48
C ASP A 571 5.39 -14.89 -0.92
N ARG A 572 5.15 -16.18 -1.22
CA ARG A 572 5.48 -16.81 -2.50
C ARG A 572 4.28 -17.06 -3.43
N VAL A 573 3.06 -16.73 -3.01
CA VAL A 573 1.86 -17.03 -3.82
C VAL A 573 1.94 -16.39 -5.20
N ALA A 574 2.42 -15.14 -5.29
CA ALA A 574 2.58 -14.45 -6.57
C ALA A 574 3.59 -15.13 -7.50
N ASP A 575 4.69 -15.64 -6.97
CA ASP A 575 5.73 -16.33 -7.74
C ASP A 575 5.32 -17.75 -8.14
N TYR A 576 4.53 -18.41 -7.28
CA TYR A 576 4.04 -19.77 -7.51
C TYR A 576 3.08 -19.83 -8.70
N PHE A 577 2.15 -18.87 -8.80
CA PHE A 577 1.19 -18.77 -9.90
C PHE A 577 1.67 -17.79 -10.97
N ARG A 578 2.92 -17.91 -11.43
CA ARG A 578 3.59 -16.90 -12.25
C ARG A 578 2.78 -16.43 -13.45
N ASP A 579 2.15 -17.37 -14.16
CA ASP A 579 1.46 -17.17 -15.45
C ASP A 579 -0.05 -16.98 -15.31
N LYS A 580 -0.58 -16.96 -14.08
CA LYS A 580 -2.02 -16.83 -13.81
C LYS A 580 -2.35 -15.50 -13.14
N ILE A 581 -3.48 -14.93 -13.55
CA ILE A 581 -4.03 -13.70 -12.99
C ILE A 581 -4.97 -14.07 -11.83
N PRO A 582 -4.79 -13.50 -10.62
CA PRO A 582 -5.68 -13.79 -9.49
C PRO A 582 -7.02 -13.09 -9.70
N VAL A 583 -8.09 -13.86 -9.54
CA VAL A 583 -9.48 -13.37 -9.46
C VAL A 583 -9.97 -13.61 -8.04
N ASN A 584 -9.98 -12.55 -7.24
CA ASN A 584 -10.36 -12.60 -5.83
C ASN A 584 -11.87 -12.43 -5.65
N PHE A 585 -12.46 -13.28 -4.81
CA PHE A 585 -13.82 -13.15 -4.32
C PHE A 585 -13.79 -12.99 -2.81
N SER A 586 -14.38 -11.92 -2.30
CA SER A 586 -14.46 -11.65 -0.87
C SER A 586 -15.82 -11.09 -0.49
N GLY A 587 -16.34 -11.46 0.66
CA GLY A 587 -17.72 -11.14 1.01
C GLY A 587 -18.09 -11.43 2.45
N ALA A 588 -19.38 -11.45 2.72
CA ALA A 588 -19.89 -11.64 4.08
C ALA A 588 -19.41 -12.96 4.71
N SER A 589 -18.75 -12.82 5.86
CA SER A 589 -18.28 -13.91 6.73
C SER A 589 -19.45 -14.58 7.44
N SER A 590 -19.21 -15.65 8.20
CA SER A 590 -20.25 -16.37 8.96
C SER A 590 -21.13 -15.47 9.86
N VAL A 591 -20.61 -14.34 10.34
CA VAL A 591 -21.36 -13.37 11.15
C VAL A 591 -22.27 -12.51 10.28
N SER A 592 -21.70 -11.81 9.29
CA SER A 592 -22.47 -10.93 8.40
C SER A 592 -23.44 -11.72 7.50
N TRP A 593 -23.11 -12.97 7.16
CA TRP A 593 -23.90 -13.82 6.27
C TRP A 593 -25.25 -14.22 6.86
N ARG A 594 -25.38 -14.29 8.19
CA ARG A 594 -26.67 -14.58 8.84
C ARG A 594 -27.73 -13.52 8.54
N GLY A 595 -27.31 -12.27 8.32
CA GLY A 595 -28.18 -11.16 7.97
C GLY A 595 -28.51 -11.03 6.49
N VAL A 596 -27.90 -11.84 5.61
CA VAL A 596 -28.16 -11.81 4.16
C VAL A 596 -29.40 -12.66 3.85
N LEU A 597 -30.39 -12.06 3.18
CA LEU A 597 -31.67 -12.69 2.83
C LEU A 597 -31.47 -13.85 1.85
N GLU A 598 -32.41 -14.80 1.82
CA GLU A 598 -32.31 -15.97 0.93
C GLU A 598 -32.33 -15.57 -0.56
N GLU A 599 -33.13 -14.57 -0.91
CA GLU A 599 -33.17 -13.98 -2.26
C GLU A 599 -31.83 -13.35 -2.66
N ASP A 600 -31.16 -12.67 -1.72
CA ASP A 600 -29.84 -12.08 -1.92
C ASP A 600 -28.78 -13.15 -2.13
N ARG A 601 -28.86 -14.28 -1.41
CA ARG A 601 -27.96 -15.43 -1.60
C ARG A 601 -28.13 -16.05 -2.97
N ALA A 602 -29.38 -16.22 -3.42
CA ALA A 602 -29.69 -16.70 -4.76
C ALA A 602 -29.19 -15.73 -5.83
N LEU A 603 -29.32 -14.43 -5.60
CA LEU A 603 -28.77 -13.38 -6.45
C LEU A 603 -27.24 -13.51 -6.55
N VAL A 604 -26.52 -13.58 -5.43
CA VAL A 604 -25.06 -13.75 -5.38
C VAL A 604 -24.63 -14.99 -6.16
N ARG A 605 -25.26 -16.15 -5.92
CA ARG A 605 -24.94 -17.38 -6.65
C ARG A 605 -25.16 -17.21 -8.16
N LYS A 606 -26.26 -16.58 -8.57
CA LYS A 606 -26.53 -16.27 -9.98
C LYS A 606 -25.47 -15.35 -10.59
N GLN A 607 -25.01 -14.32 -9.86
CA GLN A 607 -23.93 -13.45 -10.34
C GLN A 607 -22.60 -14.21 -10.47
N LEU A 608 -22.27 -15.07 -9.50
CA LEU A 608 -21.07 -15.90 -9.54
C LEU A 608 -21.09 -16.87 -10.73
N ILE A 609 -22.20 -17.53 -11.02
CA ILE A 609 -22.31 -18.41 -12.19
C ILE A 609 -22.03 -17.62 -13.48
N GLY A 610 -22.65 -16.45 -13.66
CA GLY A 610 -22.38 -15.59 -14.81
C GLY A 610 -20.90 -15.21 -14.93
N LEU A 611 -20.27 -14.85 -13.79
CA LEU A 611 -18.84 -14.55 -13.73
C LEU A 611 -17.97 -15.74 -14.13
N PHE A 612 -18.19 -16.91 -13.53
CA PHE A 612 -17.40 -18.11 -13.82
C PHE A 612 -17.60 -18.63 -15.24
N ASP A 613 -18.77 -18.43 -15.84
CA ASP A 613 -18.99 -18.70 -17.26
C ASP A 613 -18.07 -17.88 -18.17
N SER A 614 -17.70 -16.68 -17.74
CA SER A 614 -16.81 -15.78 -18.48
C SER A 614 -15.34 -16.07 -18.31
N LEU A 615 -14.92 -16.62 -17.17
CA LEU A 615 -13.50 -16.73 -16.85
C LEU A 615 -12.82 -17.85 -17.62
N ASN A 616 -11.59 -17.60 -18.07
CA ASN A 616 -10.72 -18.61 -18.65
C ASN A 616 -9.97 -19.37 -17.53
N PRO A 617 -10.28 -20.66 -17.26
CA PRO A 617 -9.68 -21.42 -16.16
C PRO A 617 -8.16 -21.65 -16.30
N GLU A 618 -7.61 -21.58 -17.51
CA GLU A 618 -6.17 -21.74 -17.76
C GLU A 618 -5.38 -20.48 -17.39
N LYS A 619 -5.98 -19.31 -17.57
CA LYS A 619 -5.34 -18.01 -17.33
C LYS A 619 -5.55 -17.45 -15.92
N VAL A 620 -6.52 -17.98 -15.16
CA VAL A 620 -6.86 -17.46 -13.83
C VAL A 620 -6.59 -18.44 -12.71
N VAL A 621 -6.36 -17.86 -11.53
CA VAL A 621 -6.43 -18.55 -10.24
C VAL A 621 -7.48 -17.85 -9.39
N ILE A 622 -8.42 -18.64 -8.87
CA ILE A 622 -9.51 -18.15 -8.03
C ILE A 622 -8.99 -18.02 -6.61
N VAL A 623 -9.12 -16.83 -6.03
CA VAL A 623 -8.68 -16.50 -4.67
C VAL A 623 -9.90 -16.23 -3.81
N THR A 624 -9.97 -16.84 -2.64
CA THR A 624 -11.06 -16.65 -1.68
C THR A 624 -10.57 -17.04 -0.29
N GLY A 625 -11.35 -16.78 0.76
CA GLY A 625 -11.08 -17.39 2.06
C GLY A 625 -11.23 -18.92 2.03
N GLY A 626 -10.54 -19.58 2.95
CA GLY A 626 -10.48 -21.04 3.01
C GLY A 626 -11.63 -21.70 3.78
N THR A 627 -12.62 -20.95 4.27
CA THR A 627 -13.70 -21.47 5.11
C THR A 627 -14.93 -21.90 4.30
N ASP A 628 -15.61 -22.96 4.71
CA ASP A 628 -16.85 -23.45 4.10
C ASP A 628 -18.08 -22.72 4.66
N PHE A 629 -18.01 -21.38 4.73
CA PHE A 629 -19.11 -20.53 5.19
C PHE A 629 -19.24 -19.27 4.34
N GLY A 630 -20.41 -18.63 4.41
CA GLY A 630 -20.61 -17.32 3.81
C GLY A 630 -20.50 -17.31 2.29
N LEU A 631 -19.94 -16.23 1.74
CA LEU A 631 -19.63 -16.13 0.30
C LEU A 631 -18.64 -17.22 -0.13
N GLU A 632 -17.64 -17.51 0.70
CA GLU A 632 -16.55 -18.44 0.39
C GLU A 632 -17.13 -19.82 0.02
N LYS A 633 -18.10 -20.29 0.80
CA LYS A 633 -18.84 -21.52 0.50
C LYS A 633 -19.49 -21.51 -0.88
N ILE A 634 -20.21 -20.44 -1.23
CA ILE A 634 -20.88 -20.37 -2.55
C ILE A 634 -19.84 -20.38 -3.66
N VAL A 635 -18.72 -19.67 -3.50
CA VAL A 635 -17.60 -19.71 -4.47
C VAL A 635 -17.05 -21.14 -4.59
N HIS A 636 -16.86 -21.84 -3.47
CA HIS A 636 -16.37 -23.23 -3.46
C HIS A 636 -17.34 -24.19 -4.16
N GLU A 637 -18.64 -24.07 -3.90
CA GLU A 637 -19.69 -24.86 -4.55
C GLU A 637 -19.74 -24.60 -6.06
N VAL A 638 -19.72 -23.33 -6.48
CA VAL A 638 -19.71 -22.96 -7.89
C VAL A 638 -18.47 -23.52 -8.60
N VAL A 639 -17.28 -23.37 -8.01
CA VAL A 639 -16.04 -23.96 -8.56
C VAL A 639 -16.15 -25.48 -8.70
N SER A 640 -16.76 -26.15 -7.72
CA SER A 640 -16.97 -27.59 -7.76
C SER A 640 -17.93 -28.01 -8.88
N ASP A 641 -19.02 -27.28 -9.09
CA ASP A 641 -19.95 -27.51 -10.21
C ASP A 641 -19.23 -27.39 -11.56
N TYR A 642 -18.39 -26.37 -11.74
CA TYR A 642 -17.60 -26.20 -12.96
C TYR A 642 -16.54 -27.29 -13.14
N ARG A 643 -15.92 -27.76 -12.07
CA ARG A 643 -14.97 -28.89 -12.12
C ARG A 643 -15.67 -30.18 -12.57
N LEU A 644 -16.87 -30.45 -12.07
CA LEU A 644 -17.70 -31.59 -12.52
C LEU A 644 -18.09 -31.46 -13.99
N ALA A 645 -18.28 -30.24 -14.49
CA ALA A 645 -18.51 -29.93 -15.90
C ALA A 645 -17.24 -29.91 -16.77
N GLY A 646 -16.07 -30.31 -16.24
CA GLY A 646 -14.81 -30.40 -16.98
C GLY A 646 -13.97 -29.11 -17.04
N LYS A 647 -14.41 -28.01 -16.40
CA LYS A 647 -13.67 -26.75 -16.30
C LYS A 647 -12.83 -26.72 -15.01
N ASN A 648 -11.53 -26.98 -15.13
CA ASN A 648 -10.63 -27.11 -13.98
C ASN A 648 -10.08 -25.76 -13.49
N PHE A 649 -10.84 -25.04 -12.67
CA PHE A 649 -10.33 -23.85 -11.98
C PHE A 649 -9.35 -24.22 -10.85
N THR A 650 -8.20 -23.54 -10.82
CA THR A 650 -7.32 -23.51 -9.65
C THR A 650 -7.93 -22.62 -8.59
N LEU A 651 -8.19 -23.16 -7.40
CA LEU A 651 -8.80 -22.47 -6.26
C LEU A 651 -7.83 -22.47 -5.08
N ILE A 652 -7.40 -21.29 -4.63
CA ILE A 652 -6.58 -21.09 -3.43
C ILE A 652 -7.41 -20.44 -2.32
N GLY A 653 -7.43 -21.11 -1.16
CA GLY A 653 -8.05 -20.60 0.06
C GLY A 653 -7.03 -19.93 0.96
N THR A 654 -7.32 -18.71 1.44
CA THR A 654 -6.51 -18.05 2.48
C THR A 654 -7.10 -18.32 3.87
N VAL A 655 -6.27 -18.78 4.80
CA VAL A 655 -6.69 -19.15 6.16
C VAL A 655 -5.85 -18.39 7.18
N ALA A 656 -6.50 -17.74 8.15
CA ALA A 656 -5.80 -17.10 9.27
C ALA A 656 -5.56 -18.10 10.41
N THR A 657 -4.38 -18.04 11.05
CA THR A 657 -4.05 -18.93 12.19
C THR A 657 -5.00 -18.78 13.38
N GLN A 658 -5.57 -17.59 13.59
CA GLN A 658 -6.58 -17.31 14.63
C GLN A 658 -7.79 -18.24 14.55
N LEU A 659 -8.15 -18.69 13.35
CA LEU A 659 -9.33 -19.52 13.15
C LEU A 659 -9.16 -20.95 13.68
N ARG A 660 -7.92 -21.35 14.05
CA ARG A 660 -7.53 -22.73 14.41
C ARG A 660 -8.20 -23.71 13.46
N ALA A 661 -7.62 -23.91 12.27
CA ALA A 661 -8.30 -24.60 11.17
C ALA A 661 -9.03 -25.86 11.64
N ASN A 662 -10.36 -25.79 11.66
CA ASN A 662 -11.18 -26.93 11.94
C ASN A 662 -11.36 -27.68 10.62
N PRO A 663 -11.01 -28.97 10.53
CA PRO A 663 -11.16 -29.76 9.30
C PRO A 663 -12.58 -29.64 8.70
N ASN A 664 -13.61 -29.56 9.54
CA ASN A 664 -15.01 -29.45 9.11
C ASN A 664 -15.37 -28.09 8.52
N THR A 665 -14.49 -27.10 8.70
CA THR A 665 -14.68 -25.73 8.21
C THR A 665 -13.82 -25.43 7.00
N ILE A 666 -12.90 -26.31 6.61
CA ILE A 666 -12.10 -26.15 5.39
C ILE A 666 -12.78 -26.88 4.25
N SER A 667 -13.00 -26.20 3.13
CA SER A 667 -13.66 -26.81 1.98
C SER A 667 -12.78 -27.83 1.25
N ASP A 668 -13.40 -28.95 0.87
CA ASP A 668 -12.75 -29.98 0.05
C ASP A 668 -12.53 -29.52 -1.39
N SER A 669 -13.25 -28.49 -1.84
CA SER A 669 -13.15 -27.91 -3.18
C SER A 669 -11.81 -27.21 -3.45
N LEU A 670 -11.13 -26.75 -2.39
CA LEU A 670 -9.83 -26.08 -2.47
C LEU A 670 -8.79 -26.98 -3.15
N THR A 671 -7.99 -26.40 -4.03
CA THR A 671 -6.82 -27.07 -4.64
C THR A 671 -5.53 -26.71 -3.90
N HIS A 672 -5.43 -25.44 -3.49
CA HIS A 672 -4.30 -24.87 -2.80
C HIS A 672 -4.77 -24.14 -1.54
N ALA A 673 -3.86 -23.92 -0.61
CA ALA A 673 -4.12 -23.09 0.55
C ALA A 673 -2.88 -22.30 0.94
N THR A 674 -3.11 -21.13 1.52
CA THR A 674 -2.07 -20.31 2.13
C THR A 674 -2.52 -19.87 3.52
N VAL A 675 -1.55 -19.71 4.43
CA VAL A 675 -1.80 -19.37 5.83
C VAL A 675 -1.23 -17.99 6.10
N VAL A 676 -2.07 -17.10 6.61
CA VAL A 676 -1.64 -15.79 7.14
C VAL A 676 -1.61 -15.85 8.66
N ASP A 677 -0.58 -15.24 9.24
CA ASP A 677 -0.42 -15.19 10.68
C ASP A 677 -1.35 -14.14 11.30
N TYR A 678 -1.62 -14.28 12.60
CA TYR A 678 -2.32 -13.34 13.48
C TYR A 678 -3.84 -13.26 13.33
N SER A 679 -4.37 -12.65 12.28
CA SER A 679 -5.79 -12.33 12.20
C SER A 679 -6.37 -12.46 10.79
N TRP A 680 -7.67 -12.69 10.70
CA TRP A 680 -8.45 -12.59 9.47
C TRP A 680 -8.36 -11.20 8.80
N TYR A 681 -8.00 -10.14 9.54
CA TYR A 681 -7.71 -8.83 8.95
C TYR A 681 -6.38 -8.77 8.17
N ASP A 682 -5.46 -9.70 8.40
CA ASP A 682 -4.19 -9.79 7.66
C ASP A 682 -4.36 -10.45 6.28
N ILE A 683 -5.49 -11.14 6.05
CA ILE A 683 -5.86 -11.72 4.75
C ILE A 683 -5.92 -10.64 3.68
N GLY A 684 -6.59 -9.52 3.99
CA GLY A 684 -6.87 -8.47 3.03
C GLY A 684 -5.61 -7.84 2.42
N PRO A 685 -4.71 -7.28 3.25
CA PRO A 685 -3.42 -6.75 2.80
C PRO A 685 -2.60 -7.75 1.99
N PHE A 686 -2.58 -9.02 2.42
CA PHE A 686 -1.85 -10.07 1.74
C PHE A 686 -2.42 -10.36 0.34
N VAL A 687 -3.73 -10.66 0.25
CA VAL A 687 -4.39 -10.99 -1.01
C VAL A 687 -4.35 -9.81 -1.98
N MET A 688 -4.59 -8.58 -1.50
CA MET A 688 -4.58 -7.40 -2.36
C MET A 688 -3.18 -7.05 -2.87
N LYS A 689 -2.11 -7.31 -2.12
CA LYS A 689 -0.74 -7.18 -2.66
C LYS A 689 -0.49 -8.15 -3.82
N TRP A 690 -0.99 -9.38 -3.70
CA TRP A 690 -0.89 -10.34 -4.81
C TRP A 690 -1.71 -9.89 -6.03
N VAL A 691 -2.96 -9.45 -5.80
CA VAL A 691 -3.81 -8.86 -6.84
C VAL A 691 -3.09 -7.69 -7.51
N GLN A 692 -2.53 -6.76 -6.76
CA GLN A 692 -1.78 -5.64 -7.33
C GLN A 692 -0.58 -6.12 -8.16
N ALA A 693 0.24 -7.03 -7.62
CA ALA A 693 1.46 -7.52 -8.27
C ALA A 693 1.20 -8.26 -9.60
N LYS A 694 0.01 -8.85 -9.75
CA LYS A 694 -0.40 -9.59 -10.95
C LYS A 694 -1.47 -8.88 -11.77
N GLN A 695 -1.75 -7.61 -11.44
CA GLN A 695 -2.85 -6.86 -12.04
C GLN A 695 -4.17 -7.68 -12.00
N GLY A 696 -4.46 -8.35 -10.90
CA GLY A 696 -5.64 -9.17 -10.72
C GLY A 696 -6.94 -8.39 -10.64
N ILE A 697 -8.04 -9.15 -10.55
CA ILE A 697 -9.39 -8.63 -10.46
C ILE A 697 -9.97 -9.00 -9.08
N SER A 698 -10.67 -8.07 -8.43
CA SER A 698 -11.33 -8.34 -7.14
C SER A 698 -12.83 -8.07 -7.17
N PHE A 699 -13.62 -9.02 -6.69
CA PHE A 699 -15.07 -8.91 -6.53
C PHE A 699 -15.44 -8.92 -5.06
N PHE A 700 -16.18 -7.91 -4.63
CA PHE A 700 -16.65 -7.75 -3.25
C PHE A 700 -18.17 -7.85 -3.18
N MET A 701 -18.69 -8.81 -2.41
CA MET A 701 -20.12 -9.10 -2.33
C MET A 701 -20.60 -9.18 -0.87
N GLY A 702 -21.28 -8.15 -0.39
CA GLY A 702 -21.66 -7.96 1.01
C GLY A 702 -20.48 -7.58 1.89
N GLY A 703 -20.41 -8.13 3.10
CA GLY A 703 -19.23 -8.03 3.96
C GLY A 703 -19.35 -7.14 5.20
N GLY A 704 -18.51 -7.41 6.19
CA GLY A 704 -18.24 -6.54 7.33
C GLY A 704 -16.88 -5.87 7.21
N ASP A 705 -16.28 -5.50 8.34
CA ASP A 705 -15.06 -4.68 8.39
C ASP A 705 -13.86 -5.27 7.65
N VAL A 706 -13.72 -6.60 7.53
CA VAL A 706 -12.67 -7.22 6.71
C VAL A 706 -12.82 -6.89 5.23
N VAL A 707 -14.04 -6.96 4.68
CA VAL A 707 -14.30 -6.61 3.28
C VAL A 707 -14.11 -5.11 3.07
N LYS A 708 -14.55 -4.29 4.02
CA LYS A 708 -14.28 -2.84 4.01
C LYS A 708 -12.78 -2.55 3.97
N ASN A 709 -11.99 -3.26 4.78
CA ASN A 709 -10.53 -3.17 4.79
C ASN A 709 -9.94 -3.61 3.44
N MET A 710 -10.40 -4.71 2.85
CA MET A 710 -9.93 -5.17 1.54
C MET A 710 -10.20 -4.16 0.42
N ILE A 711 -11.40 -3.57 0.38
CA ILE A 711 -11.75 -2.53 -0.59
C ILE A 711 -10.84 -1.31 -0.40
N HIS A 712 -10.64 -0.89 0.85
CA HIS A 712 -9.72 0.20 1.18
C HIS A 712 -8.29 -0.11 0.74
N THR A 713 -7.80 -1.30 1.05
CA THR A 713 -6.48 -1.80 0.66
C THR A 713 -6.32 -1.82 -0.86
N ALA A 714 -7.33 -2.27 -1.60
CA ALA A 714 -7.33 -2.25 -3.07
C ALA A 714 -7.13 -0.83 -3.62
N ARG A 715 -7.84 0.15 -3.05
CA ARG A 715 -7.69 1.58 -3.39
C ARG A 715 -6.30 2.10 -3.05
N MET A 716 -5.77 1.78 -1.88
CA MET A 716 -4.44 2.20 -1.44
C MET A 716 -3.32 1.61 -2.29
N LEU A 717 -3.52 0.42 -2.85
CA LEU A 717 -2.59 -0.22 -3.79
C LEU A 717 -2.77 0.26 -5.24
N GLY A 718 -3.75 1.12 -5.52
CA GLY A 718 -4.05 1.57 -6.88
C GLY A 718 -4.51 0.44 -7.79
N ILE A 719 -5.25 -0.53 -7.26
CA ILE A 719 -5.91 -1.56 -8.05
C ILE A 719 -7.12 -0.91 -8.73
N GLU A 720 -7.14 -0.92 -10.05
CA GLU A 720 -8.26 -0.37 -10.85
C GLU A 720 -9.38 -1.41 -11.02
N ASP A 721 -9.02 -2.68 -11.21
CA ASP A 721 -9.96 -3.78 -11.45
C ASP A 721 -10.53 -4.35 -10.14
N PHE A 722 -11.28 -3.53 -9.40
CA PHE A 722 -12.12 -4.03 -8.31
C PHE A 722 -13.59 -3.64 -8.53
N TYR A 723 -14.49 -4.53 -8.17
CA TYR A 723 -15.92 -4.41 -8.44
C TYR A 723 -16.73 -4.76 -7.19
N VAL A 724 -17.73 -3.94 -6.88
CA VAL A 724 -18.58 -4.11 -5.70
C VAL A 724 -20.01 -4.44 -6.13
N LEU A 725 -20.56 -5.55 -5.62
CA LEU A 725 -21.95 -5.91 -5.86
C LEU A 725 -22.83 -5.01 -4.98
N LYS A 726 -23.59 -4.14 -5.66
CA LYS A 726 -24.64 -3.31 -5.09
C LYS A 726 -25.85 -4.19 -4.74
N ASP A 727 -26.69 -3.70 -3.85
CA ASP A 727 -27.97 -4.32 -3.44
C ASP A 727 -27.80 -5.53 -2.50
N ILE A 728 -26.57 -5.88 -2.09
CA ILE A 728 -26.31 -6.78 -0.97
C ILE A 728 -25.95 -5.95 0.26
N HIS A 729 -26.72 -6.07 1.34
CA HIS A 729 -26.46 -5.35 2.57
C HIS A 729 -25.03 -5.59 3.10
N GLY A 730 -24.36 -4.53 3.55
CA GLY A 730 -23.03 -4.57 4.16
C GLY A 730 -22.03 -3.62 3.52
N SER A 731 -20.75 -3.97 3.63
CA SER A 731 -19.64 -3.12 3.23
C SER A 731 -19.56 -2.87 1.73
N SER A 732 -19.96 -3.83 0.89
CA SER A 732 -20.03 -3.62 -0.56
C SER A 732 -21.06 -2.57 -0.96
N GLN A 733 -22.22 -2.50 -0.29
CA GLN A 733 -23.24 -1.48 -0.55
C GLN A 733 -22.73 -0.08 -0.18
N GLN A 734 -22.09 0.06 0.99
CA GLN A 734 -21.47 1.33 1.38
C GLN A 734 -20.38 1.74 0.39
N ALA A 735 -19.55 0.79 -0.06
CA ALA A 735 -18.53 1.05 -1.06
C ALA A 735 -19.12 1.42 -2.42
N ALA A 736 -20.29 0.89 -2.81
CA ALA A 736 -20.96 1.22 -4.06
C ALA A 736 -21.41 2.69 -4.10
N GLU A 737 -21.76 3.28 -2.96
CA GLU A 737 -22.09 4.71 -2.84
C GLU A 737 -20.85 5.59 -2.96
N ILE A 738 -19.71 5.12 -2.47
CA ILE A 738 -18.43 5.83 -2.52
C ILE A 738 -17.77 5.69 -3.92
N TYR A 739 -17.94 4.54 -4.58
CA TYR A 739 -17.31 4.17 -5.83
C TYR A 739 -18.34 3.71 -6.87
N PRO A 740 -19.19 4.61 -7.38
CA PRO A 740 -20.27 4.25 -8.30
C PRO A 740 -19.76 3.61 -9.60
N ASP A 741 -18.59 4.03 -10.09
CA ASP A 741 -17.96 3.48 -11.30
C ASP A 741 -17.42 2.05 -11.12
N HIS A 742 -17.35 1.56 -9.89
CA HIS A 742 -16.96 0.20 -9.54
C HIS A 742 -18.15 -0.66 -9.11
N ALA A 743 -19.36 -0.09 -9.07
CA ALA A 743 -20.56 -0.76 -8.59
C ALA A 743 -21.35 -1.43 -9.72
N PHE A 744 -21.86 -2.63 -9.46
CA PHE A 744 -22.76 -3.34 -10.37
C PHE A 744 -23.90 -4.01 -9.60
N SER A 745 -25.08 -4.13 -10.21
CA SER A 745 -26.24 -4.85 -9.63
C SER A 745 -26.52 -6.18 -10.33
N LYS A 746 -26.13 -6.30 -11.60
CA LYS A 746 -26.29 -7.50 -12.42
C LYS A 746 -25.00 -7.77 -13.20
N TYR A 747 -24.68 -9.04 -13.38
CA TYR A 747 -23.53 -9.52 -14.13
C TYR A 747 -23.57 -9.05 -15.59
N ASN A 748 -24.76 -8.92 -16.20
CA ASN A 748 -24.83 -8.39 -17.57
C ASN A 748 -24.30 -6.95 -17.68
N CYS A 749 -24.43 -6.13 -16.62
CA CYS A 749 -23.87 -4.79 -16.56
C CYS A 749 -22.34 -4.79 -16.35
N LEU A 750 -21.80 -5.91 -15.85
CA LEU A 750 -20.39 -6.07 -15.57
C LEU A 750 -19.57 -6.32 -16.85
N GLY A 751 -20.18 -6.81 -17.94
CA GLY A 751 -19.49 -6.98 -19.21
C GLY A 751 -18.90 -5.70 -19.77
N THR A 752 -19.63 -4.58 -19.67
CA THR A 752 -19.14 -3.24 -20.02
C THR A 752 -17.95 -2.82 -19.16
N MET A 753 -18.02 -3.05 -17.84
CA MET A 753 -16.94 -2.68 -16.92
C MET A 753 -15.67 -3.51 -17.19
N LEU A 754 -15.85 -4.83 -17.36
CA LEU A 754 -14.78 -5.77 -17.66
C LEU A 754 -14.19 -5.59 -19.06
N SER A 755 -14.91 -4.99 -20.01
CA SER A 755 -14.34 -4.62 -21.31
C SER A 755 -13.29 -3.52 -21.21
N LYS A 756 -13.43 -2.63 -20.21
CA LYS A 756 -12.48 -1.55 -19.91
C LYS A 756 -11.33 -2.03 -19.00
N SER A 757 -11.44 -3.25 -18.47
CA SER A 757 -10.40 -3.87 -17.67
C SER A 757 -9.12 -4.06 -18.47
N ARG A 758 -7.98 -3.76 -17.85
CA ARG A 758 -6.66 -4.09 -18.42
C ARG A 758 -6.48 -5.61 -18.58
N ASN A 759 -7.30 -6.41 -17.90
CA ASN A 759 -7.26 -7.87 -17.89
C ASN A 759 -8.43 -8.51 -18.63
N HIS A 760 -9.10 -7.80 -19.53
CA HIS A 760 -10.17 -8.34 -20.38
C HIS A 760 -9.77 -9.67 -21.08
N GLN A 761 -8.47 -9.93 -21.29
CA GLN A 761 -7.90 -11.19 -21.80
C GLN A 761 -8.19 -12.46 -20.98
N VAL A 762 -8.56 -12.35 -19.70
CA VAL A 762 -8.94 -13.51 -18.87
C VAL A 762 -10.43 -13.82 -18.94
N ILE A 763 -11.16 -13.02 -19.72
CA ILE A 763 -12.61 -13.00 -19.82
C ILE A 763 -12.96 -13.32 -21.27
N ASN A 764 -13.61 -14.45 -21.45
CA ASN A 764 -13.80 -15.07 -22.75
C ASN A 764 -15.28 -15.10 -23.17
N ARG A 765 -16.24 -14.84 -22.28
CA ARG A 765 -17.67 -14.83 -22.61
C ARG A 765 -18.38 -13.71 -21.88
N LEU A 766 -18.81 -12.66 -22.57
CA LEU A 766 -19.43 -11.49 -21.94
C LEU A 766 -20.72 -11.08 -22.66
N THR A 767 -21.61 -10.41 -21.93
CA THR A 767 -22.80 -9.75 -22.49
C THR A 767 -22.49 -8.27 -22.67
N PHE A 768 -22.92 -7.69 -23.78
CA PHE A 768 -22.61 -6.32 -24.17
C PHE A 768 -23.82 -5.61 -24.76
N SER A 769 -23.90 -4.31 -24.48
CA SER A 769 -24.58 -3.39 -25.38
C SER A 769 -23.86 -3.36 -26.73
N LYS A 770 -24.53 -2.88 -27.78
CA LYS A 770 -23.95 -2.78 -29.12
C LYS A 770 -22.62 -2.00 -29.14
N ASP A 771 -22.57 -0.83 -28.50
CA ASP A 771 -21.40 0.05 -28.54
C ASP A 771 -20.24 -0.50 -27.68
N ASP A 772 -20.57 -1.17 -26.56
CA ASP A 772 -19.57 -1.85 -25.73
C ASP A 772 -19.00 -3.08 -26.43
N ALA A 773 -19.80 -3.79 -27.22
CA ALA A 773 -19.34 -4.93 -27.99
C ALA A 773 -18.35 -4.52 -29.07
N ILE A 774 -18.56 -3.37 -29.71
CA ILE A 774 -17.61 -2.80 -30.68
C ILE A 774 -16.30 -2.46 -29.96
N THR A 775 -16.38 -1.80 -28.80
CA THR A 775 -15.21 -1.46 -27.98
C THR A 775 -14.44 -2.71 -27.57
N TYR A 776 -15.12 -3.71 -27.00
CA TYR A 776 -14.53 -4.98 -26.60
C TYR A 776 -13.87 -5.70 -27.79
N THR A 777 -14.56 -5.76 -28.93
CA THR A 777 -14.04 -6.42 -30.13
C THR A 777 -12.79 -5.72 -30.65
N ASN A 778 -12.76 -4.38 -30.67
CA ASN A 778 -11.58 -3.62 -31.05
C ASN A 778 -10.41 -3.82 -30.07
N VAL A 779 -10.69 -3.91 -28.76
CA VAL A 779 -9.68 -4.20 -27.74
C VAL A 779 -9.10 -5.61 -27.92
N LYS A 780 -9.95 -6.61 -28.24
CA LYS A 780 -9.50 -8.00 -28.51
C LYS A 780 -8.73 -8.14 -29.80
N LYS A 781 -9.14 -7.39 -30.82
CA LYS A 781 -8.51 -7.32 -32.13
C LYS A 781 -7.03 -6.92 -32.01
N GLY A 782 -6.71 -5.93 -31.18
CA GLY A 782 -5.36 -5.39 -31.09
C GLY A 782 -4.88 -4.92 -32.47
N ASP A 783 -3.72 -5.41 -32.90
CA ASP A 783 -3.13 -5.10 -34.22
C ASP A 783 -3.55 -6.07 -35.34
N LYS A 784 -4.30 -7.14 -35.05
CA LYS A 784 -4.77 -8.13 -36.04
C LYS A 784 -6.02 -7.64 -36.74
N ASP A 785 -6.38 -8.11 -37.92
CA ASP A 785 -7.68 -7.87 -38.56
C ASP A 785 -8.74 -8.91 -38.18
N ILE A 786 -10.02 -8.53 -38.21
CA ILE A 786 -11.15 -9.46 -38.02
C ILE A 786 -11.71 -9.82 -39.38
N VAL A 787 -11.70 -11.12 -39.67
CA VAL A 787 -12.35 -11.69 -40.86
C VAL A 787 -13.56 -12.50 -40.42
N SER A 788 -14.75 -12.01 -40.78
CA SER A 788 -16.02 -12.67 -40.42
C SER A 788 -16.46 -13.69 -41.45
N PHE A 789 -16.69 -14.92 -41.01
CA PHE A 789 -17.35 -15.96 -41.77
C PHE A 789 -18.86 -15.83 -41.60
N ILE A 790 -19.54 -15.54 -42.70
CA ILE A 790 -20.98 -15.31 -42.76
C ILE A 790 -21.62 -16.45 -43.55
N GLY A 791 -22.72 -17.01 -43.06
CA GLY A 791 -23.32 -18.19 -43.67
C GLY A 791 -24.62 -18.63 -43.00
N PHE A 792 -25.00 -19.90 -43.20
CA PHE A 792 -26.21 -20.44 -42.58
C PHE A 792 -26.01 -20.58 -41.06
N SER A 793 -27.04 -20.19 -40.31
CA SER A 793 -27.16 -20.48 -38.87
C SER A 793 -27.71 -21.90 -38.59
N SER A 794 -28.16 -22.60 -39.63
CA SER A 794 -28.59 -24.00 -39.61
C SER A 794 -27.52 -24.92 -40.21
N PRO A 795 -27.59 -26.25 -39.97
CA PRO A 795 -26.66 -27.20 -40.58
C PRO A 795 -26.60 -27.07 -42.10
N TYR A 796 -25.40 -27.16 -42.66
CA TYR A 796 -25.19 -27.21 -44.11
C TYR A 796 -25.56 -28.60 -44.65
N PRO A 797 -26.14 -28.70 -45.86
CA PRO A 797 -26.48 -29.99 -46.47
C PRO A 797 -25.28 -30.92 -46.67
N ASP A 798 -24.10 -30.37 -47.00
CA ASP A 798 -22.87 -31.14 -47.28
C ASP A 798 -21.70 -30.63 -46.42
N ARG A 799 -21.46 -31.31 -45.29
CA ARG A 799 -20.47 -30.88 -44.31
C ARG A 799 -19.03 -31.01 -44.82
N ASP A 800 -18.73 -31.98 -45.67
CA ASP A 800 -17.38 -32.19 -46.18
C ASP A 800 -17.01 -31.09 -47.17
N LYS A 801 -17.96 -30.72 -48.03
CA LYS A 801 -17.80 -29.56 -48.91
C LYS A 801 -17.64 -28.25 -48.13
N LEU A 802 -18.39 -28.06 -47.04
CA LEU A 802 -18.26 -26.88 -46.19
C LEU A 802 -16.85 -26.81 -45.57
N ASN A 803 -16.37 -27.93 -45.02
CA ASN A 803 -15.05 -28.01 -44.41
C ASN A 803 -13.95 -27.70 -45.45
N HIS A 804 -14.09 -28.21 -46.68
CA HIS A 804 -13.15 -27.92 -47.76
C HIS A 804 -13.12 -26.42 -48.10
N CYS A 805 -14.28 -25.80 -48.29
CA CYS A 805 -14.37 -24.35 -48.53
C CYS A 805 -13.78 -23.51 -47.39
N ILE A 806 -13.98 -23.93 -46.13
CA ILE A 806 -13.37 -23.28 -44.97
C ILE A 806 -11.85 -23.43 -44.99
N GLU A 807 -11.34 -24.63 -45.30
CA GLU A 807 -9.90 -24.88 -45.35
C GLU A 807 -9.20 -24.01 -46.40
N GLU A 808 -9.77 -23.91 -47.61
CA GLU A 808 -9.29 -23.03 -48.69
C GLU A 808 -9.34 -21.54 -48.27
N ALA A 809 -10.46 -21.12 -47.68
CA ALA A 809 -10.64 -19.76 -47.19
C ALA A 809 -9.63 -19.38 -46.09
N LEU A 810 -9.23 -20.33 -45.25
CA LEU A 810 -8.23 -20.09 -44.21
C LEU A 810 -6.79 -20.13 -44.75
N GLU A 811 -6.52 -20.72 -45.92
CA GLU A 811 -5.18 -20.76 -46.53
C GLU A 811 -4.71 -19.42 -47.08
N ILE A 812 -5.64 -18.54 -47.43
CA ILE A 812 -5.33 -17.18 -47.89
C ILE A 812 -5.14 -16.18 -46.73
N LEU A 813 -5.32 -16.63 -45.49
CA LEU A 813 -5.18 -15.82 -44.27
C LEU A 813 -3.99 -16.33 -43.44
N HIS A 814 -3.46 -15.47 -42.56
CA HIS A 814 -2.35 -15.83 -41.69
C HIS A 814 -2.72 -15.62 -40.20
N PRO A 815 -2.46 -16.61 -39.32
CA PRO A 815 -2.99 -16.62 -37.93
C PRO A 815 -2.41 -15.55 -37.00
N ASN A 816 -1.25 -14.98 -37.35
CA ASN A 816 -0.67 -13.86 -36.60
C ASN A 816 -1.32 -12.53 -36.94
N ASP A 817 -1.98 -12.43 -38.09
CA ASP A 817 -2.50 -11.17 -38.63
C ASP A 817 -4.02 -11.09 -38.54
N VAL A 818 -4.71 -12.22 -38.29
CA VAL A 818 -6.18 -12.29 -38.37
C VAL A 818 -6.80 -13.05 -37.19
N ILE A 819 -7.94 -12.54 -36.71
CA ILE A 819 -8.90 -13.23 -35.85
C ILE A 819 -10.08 -13.68 -36.71
N ILE A 820 -10.45 -14.96 -36.58
CA ILE A 820 -11.57 -15.55 -37.33
C ILE A 820 -12.86 -15.36 -36.53
N ALA A 821 -13.80 -14.59 -37.09
CA ALA A 821 -15.09 -14.32 -36.45
C ALA A 821 -16.25 -15.04 -37.13
N ALA A 822 -17.27 -15.45 -36.37
CA ALA A 822 -18.56 -15.92 -36.90
C ALA A 822 -19.66 -15.84 -35.82
N GLY A 823 -20.84 -16.39 -36.09
CA GLY A 823 -21.81 -16.70 -35.02
C GLY A 823 -21.20 -17.68 -34.01
N ALA A 824 -21.47 -17.53 -32.71
CA ALA A 824 -20.78 -18.32 -31.66
C ALA A 824 -21.24 -19.78 -31.49
N THR A 825 -22.28 -20.21 -32.21
CA THR A 825 -22.85 -21.56 -32.12
C THR A 825 -21.99 -22.58 -32.87
N GLU A 826 -21.99 -23.85 -32.46
CA GLU A 826 -21.26 -24.93 -33.19
C GLU A 826 -21.97 -25.38 -34.49
N VAL A 827 -23.23 -24.97 -34.67
CA VAL A 827 -24.08 -25.32 -35.80
C VAL A 827 -23.92 -24.32 -36.93
N GLY A 828 -24.03 -24.79 -38.18
CA GLY A 828 -23.96 -23.95 -39.36
C GLY A 828 -22.55 -23.44 -39.61
N ILE A 829 -22.42 -22.13 -39.84
CA ILE A 829 -21.13 -21.48 -40.16
C ILE A 829 -20.11 -21.59 -39.02
N GLY A 830 -20.56 -21.88 -37.79
CA GLY A 830 -19.68 -22.17 -36.65
C GLY A 830 -18.79 -23.41 -36.81
N ALA A 831 -19.00 -24.21 -37.87
CA ALA A 831 -18.05 -25.24 -38.30
C ALA A 831 -16.64 -24.69 -38.61
N VAL A 832 -16.50 -23.36 -38.80
CA VAL A 832 -15.21 -22.70 -39.00
C VAL A 832 -14.26 -22.85 -37.81
N TYR A 833 -14.78 -22.83 -36.58
CA TYR A 833 -13.93 -22.69 -35.40
C TYR A 833 -12.96 -23.85 -35.16
N PRO A 834 -13.37 -25.14 -35.21
CA PRO A 834 -12.43 -26.24 -35.00
C PRO A 834 -11.31 -26.27 -36.04
N ILE A 835 -11.61 -25.88 -37.29
CA ILE A 835 -10.64 -25.84 -38.39
C ILE A 835 -9.68 -24.65 -38.20
N ALA A 836 -10.21 -23.47 -37.87
CA ALA A 836 -9.43 -22.29 -37.55
C ALA A 836 -8.47 -22.53 -36.37
N LYS A 837 -8.96 -23.12 -35.27
CA LYS A 837 -8.13 -23.48 -34.11
C LYS A 837 -7.02 -24.46 -34.47
N LYS A 838 -7.30 -25.49 -35.28
CA LYS A 838 -6.30 -26.46 -35.75
C LYS A 838 -5.21 -25.80 -36.58
N LYS A 839 -5.54 -24.73 -37.33
CA LYS A 839 -4.59 -23.91 -38.11
C LYS A 839 -3.92 -22.79 -37.29
N GLY A 840 -4.20 -22.69 -35.99
CA GLY A 840 -3.54 -21.75 -35.08
C GLY A 840 -4.16 -20.36 -35.01
N PHE A 841 -5.33 -20.14 -35.61
CA PHE A 841 -6.04 -18.86 -35.52
C PHE A 841 -6.67 -18.65 -34.14
N GLU A 842 -6.74 -17.39 -33.73
CA GLU A 842 -7.65 -16.95 -32.67
C GLU A 842 -9.07 -16.82 -33.23
N THR A 843 -10.06 -17.04 -32.38
CA THR A 843 -11.46 -17.17 -32.80
C THR A 843 -12.42 -16.32 -31.96
N LEU A 844 -13.34 -15.63 -32.64
CA LEU A 844 -14.32 -14.70 -32.04
C LEU A 844 -15.77 -15.06 -32.44
N GLY A 845 -16.60 -15.39 -31.47
CA GLY A 845 -18.03 -15.58 -31.65
C GLY A 845 -18.83 -14.33 -31.34
N ILE A 846 -19.52 -13.75 -32.32
CA ILE A 846 -20.46 -12.64 -32.12
C ILE A 846 -21.86 -13.21 -32.22
N VAL A 847 -22.66 -13.13 -31.15
CA VAL A 847 -23.97 -13.78 -31.11
C VAL A 847 -24.96 -13.00 -30.26
N SER A 848 -26.25 -13.07 -30.59
CA SER A 848 -27.30 -12.51 -29.75
C SER A 848 -27.43 -13.22 -28.39
N THR A 849 -27.87 -12.48 -27.37
CA THR A 849 -28.31 -13.04 -26.08
C THR A 849 -29.38 -14.12 -26.19
N ASN A 850 -30.13 -14.20 -27.30
CA ASN A 850 -31.05 -15.32 -27.57
C ASN A 850 -30.37 -16.69 -27.54
N ALA A 851 -29.09 -16.77 -27.91
CA ALA A 851 -28.34 -18.02 -27.85
C ALA A 851 -28.18 -18.55 -26.41
N LYS A 852 -28.25 -17.68 -25.39
CA LYS A 852 -28.21 -18.11 -23.97
C LYS A 852 -29.49 -18.79 -23.51
N HIS A 853 -30.62 -18.47 -24.14
CA HIS A 853 -31.95 -18.92 -23.73
C HIS A 853 -32.53 -20.01 -24.65
N SER A 854 -31.86 -20.29 -25.76
CA SER A 854 -32.27 -21.31 -26.71
C SER A 854 -31.65 -22.66 -26.40
N ASN A 855 -32.48 -23.66 -26.06
CA ASN A 855 -32.04 -25.06 -25.92
C ASN A 855 -31.50 -25.68 -27.22
N ARG A 856 -31.55 -24.96 -28.35
CA ARG A 856 -31.06 -25.42 -29.67
C ARG A 856 -29.69 -24.86 -30.05
N ALA A 857 -29.15 -23.91 -29.30
CA ALA A 857 -27.94 -23.15 -29.66
C ALA A 857 -26.74 -23.56 -28.79
N LYS A 858 -26.14 -24.72 -29.07
CA LYS A 858 -24.89 -25.12 -28.41
C LYS A 858 -23.74 -24.25 -28.92
N LEU A 859 -23.01 -23.61 -28.01
CA LEU A 859 -21.83 -22.79 -28.34
C LEU A 859 -20.66 -23.68 -28.74
N SER A 860 -19.85 -23.22 -29.68
CA SER A 860 -18.63 -23.94 -30.06
C SER A 860 -17.57 -23.82 -28.97
N GLU A 861 -16.98 -24.95 -28.57
CA GLU A 861 -15.86 -25.01 -27.63
C GLU A 861 -14.55 -24.50 -28.25
N SER A 862 -14.49 -24.43 -29.58
CA SER A 862 -13.34 -23.93 -30.33
C SER A 862 -13.35 -22.41 -30.49
N VAL A 863 -14.20 -21.68 -29.75
CA VAL A 863 -14.24 -20.22 -29.76
C VAL A 863 -13.46 -19.67 -28.57
N ASP A 864 -12.46 -18.84 -28.84
CA ASP A 864 -11.61 -18.21 -27.82
C ASP A 864 -12.35 -17.09 -27.09
N PHE A 865 -13.09 -16.27 -27.82
CA PHE A 865 -13.84 -15.13 -27.28
C PHE A 865 -15.28 -15.12 -27.78
N ILE A 866 -16.26 -14.92 -26.90
CA ILE A 866 -17.67 -14.81 -27.26
C ILE A 866 -18.22 -13.46 -26.76
N ALA A 867 -18.72 -12.65 -27.69
CA ALA A 867 -19.48 -11.44 -27.44
C ALA A 867 -20.97 -11.75 -27.61
N PHE A 868 -21.69 -11.81 -26.48
CA PHE A 868 -23.14 -11.85 -26.48
C PHE A 868 -23.69 -10.43 -26.58
N ILE A 869 -24.43 -10.14 -27.64
CA ILE A 869 -25.00 -8.83 -27.90
C ILE A 869 -26.42 -8.81 -27.37
N GLU A 870 -26.77 -7.81 -26.55
CA GLU A 870 -28.16 -7.56 -26.13
C GLU A 870 -29.01 -7.26 -27.36
N ASP A 871 -29.67 -8.30 -27.87
CA ASP A 871 -30.46 -8.29 -29.10
C ASP A 871 -31.58 -9.31 -28.96
N GLU A 872 -32.82 -8.87 -29.21
CA GLU A 872 -34.00 -9.75 -29.22
C GLU A 872 -34.11 -10.54 -30.54
N GLN A 873 -33.27 -10.23 -31.54
CA GLN A 873 -33.18 -10.91 -32.82
C GLN A 873 -31.87 -11.69 -32.96
N TRP A 874 -31.78 -12.55 -33.99
CA TRP A 874 -30.56 -13.29 -34.34
C TRP A 874 -29.61 -12.51 -35.26
N GLY A 875 -30.08 -11.41 -35.87
CA GLY A 875 -29.37 -10.62 -36.87
C GLY A 875 -30.33 -10.03 -37.91
N GLY A 876 -29.81 -9.22 -38.83
CA GLY A 876 -30.55 -8.59 -39.93
C GLY A 876 -30.92 -7.13 -39.64
N TYR A 877 -32.02 -6.66 -40.24
CA TYR A 877 -32.58 -5.34 -39.94
C TYR A 877 -33.58 -5.41 -38.78
N LEU A 878 -33.73 -4.32 -38.02
CA LEU A 878 -34.83 -4.17 -37.08
C LEU A 878 -36.19 -4.19 -37.82
N PRO A 879 -37.27 -4.71 -37.20
CA PRO A 879 -38.60 -4.74 -37.81
C PRO A 879 -39.02 -3.36 -38.32
N ASP A 880 -39.60 -3.35 -39.53
CA ASP A 880 -40.09 -2.14 -40.21
C ASP A 880 -39.05 -1.02 -40.38
N SER A 881 -37.75 -1.37 -40.39
CA SER A 881 -36.64 -0.42 -40.47
C SER A 881 -35.52 -0.90 -41.41
N LYS A 882 -34.63 0.02 -41.78
CA LYS A 882 -33.35 -0.26 -42.46
C LYS A 882 -32.14 -0.14 -41.52
N LEU A 883 -32.38 -0.01 -40.23
CA LEU A 883 -31.34 -0.03 -39.21
C LEU A 883 -30.95 -1.47 -38.90
N LEU A 884 -29.66 -1.76 -38.87
CA LEU A 884 -29.16 -3.08 -38.47
C LEU A 884 -29.57 -3.39 -37.03
N SER A 885 -29.86 -4.67 -36.76
CA SER A 885 -30.00 -5.17 -35.40
C SER A 885 -28.64 -5.03 -34.68
N PRO A 886 -28.64 -4.91 -33.34
CA PRO A 886 -27.40 -4.81 -32.57
C PRO A 886 -26.32 -5.84 -32.94
N VAL A 887 -26.67 -7.12 -33.09
CA VAL A 887 -25.66 -8.15 -33.41
C VAL A 887 -25.06 -7.98 -34.80
N SER A 888 -25.88 -7.68 -35.82
CA SER A 888 -25.41 -7.46 -37.18
C SER A 888 -24.64 -6.15 -37.33
N GLU A 889 -25.00 -5.10 -36.58
CA GLU A 889 -24.23 -3.85 -36.54
C GLU A 889 -22.82 -4.10 -36.00
N VAL A 890 -22.66 -4.94 -34.96
CA VAL A 890 -21.35 -5.30 -34.41
C VAL A 890 -20.53 -6.09 -35.43
N ILE A 891 -21.11 -7.14 -36.04
CA ILE A 891 -20.43 -7.95 -37.07
C ILE A 891 -19.94 -7.07 -38.22
N VAL A 892 -20.81 -6.21 -38.76
CA VAL A 892 -20.50 -5.35 -39.91
C VAL A 892 -19.48 -4.26 -39.55
N THR A 893 -19.55 -3.70 -38.34
CA THR A 893 -18.63 -2.64 -37.90
C THR A 893 -17.23 -3.18 -37.62
N CYS A 894 -17.14 -4.33 -36.94
CA CYS A 894 -15.88 -4.85 -36.44
C CYS A 894 -15.08 -5.65 -37.47
N SER A 895 -15.69 -6.06 -38.59
CA SER A 895 -14.98 -6.83 -39.62
C SER A 895 -14.24 -5.94 -40.60
N GLU A 896 -13.02 -6.33 -40.97
CA GLU A 896 -12.27 -5.74 -42.09
C GLU A 896 -12.64 -6.40 -43.41
N ALA A 897 -12.87 -7.71 -43.35
CA ALA A 897 -13.35 -8.48 -44.48
C ALA A 897 -14.37 -9.54 -44.03
N ALA A 898 -15.14 -10.06 -44.99
CA ALA A 898 -15.99 -11.20 -44.75
C ALA A 898 -15.85 -12.28 -45.83
N ILE A 899 -15.95 -13.53 -45.39
CA ILE A 899 -16.01 -14.70 -46.25
C ILE A 899 -17.42 -15.26 -46.14
N VAL A 900 -18.16 -15.20 -47.24
CA VAL A 900 -19.57 -15.59 -47.30
C VAL A 900 -19.67 -16.97 -47.95
N ILE A 901 -20.21 -17.93 -47.20
CA ILE A 901 -20.39 -19.32 -47.63
C ILE A 901 -21.89 -19.64 -47.54
N GLY A 902 -22.64 -19.39 -48.61
CA GLY A 902 -24.11 -19.47 -48.57
C GLY A 902 -24.74 -18.54 -47.53
N GLY A 903 -25.90 -18.90 -47.00
CA GLY A 903 -26.58 -18.15 -45.93
C GLY A 903 -28.03 -17.77 -46.26
N ASN A 904 -28.70 -17.21 -45.25
CA ASN A 904 -30.10 -16.78 -45.34
C ASN A 904 -30.20 -15.25 -45.52
N GLU A 905 -31.38 -14.69 -45.26
CA GLU A 905 -31.62 -13.24 -45.35
C GLU A 905 -30.66 -12.42 -44.46
N ILE A 906 -30.31 -12.90 -43.27
CA ILE A 906 -29.37 -12.24 -42.36
C ILE A 906 -27.98 -12.12 -43.01
N ALA A 907 -27.47 -13.24 -43.54
CA ALA A 907 -26.17 -13.26 -44.23
C ALA A 907 -26.15 -12.30 -45.44
N THR A 908 -27.27 -12.21 -46.17
CA THR A 908 -27.41 -11.30 -47.31
C THR A 908 -27.37 -9.84 -46.87
N ILE A 909 -28.04 -9.51 -45.77
CA ILE A 909 -28.07 -8.15 -45.20
C ILE A 909 -26.68 -7.76 -44.71
N GLU A 910 -26.01 -8.60 -43.93
CA GLU A 910 -24.68 -8.33 -43.38
C GLU A 910 -23.64 -8.14 -44.50
N ALA A 911 -23.64 -9.00 -45.52
CA ALA A 911 -22.77 -8.86 -46.68
C ALA A 911 -23.07 -7.57 -47.49
N ALA A 912 -24.35 -7.22 -47.66
CA ALA A 912 -24.72 -5.99 -48.35
C ALA A 912 -24.26 -4.74 -47.59
N GLU A 913 -24.37 -4.72 -46.26
CA GLU A 913 -23.92 -3.61 -45.43
C GLU A 913 -22.40 -3.49 -45.33
N LEU A 914 -21.67 -4.61 -45.24
CA LEU A 914 -20.22 -4.62 -45.35
C LEU A 914 -19.75 -4.00 -46.66
N LYS A 915 -20.41 -4.34 -47.77
CA LYS A 915 -20.10 -3.78 -49.09
C LYS A 915 -20.37 -2.28 -49.15
N LYS A 916 -21.49 -1.81 -48.55
CA LYS A 916 -21.80 -0.37 -48.45
C LYS A 916 -20.75 0.40 -47.64
N ARG A 917 -20.09 -0.27 -46.68
CA ARG A 917 -19.01 0.29 -45.86
C ARG A 917 -17.61 0.11 -46.47
N ASN A 918 -17.51 -0.27 -47.75
CA ASN A 918 -16.25 -0.52 -48.47
C ASN A 918 -15.34 -1.56 -47.78
N LYS A 919 -15.94 -2.59 -47.17
CA LYS A 919 -15.20 -3.74 -46.63
C LYS A 919 -15.05 -4.83 -47.69
N ASP A 920 -13.96 -5.59 -47.61
CA ASP A 920 -13.68 -6.66 -48.58
C ASP A 920 -14.61 -7.86 -48.34
N ILE A 921 -15.13 -8.44 -49.42
CA ILE A 921 -16.02 -9.59 -49.33
C ILE A 921 -15.64 -10.63 -50.36
N ILE A 922 -15.45 -11.86 -49.89
CA ILE A 922 -15.18 -13.03 -50.72
C ILE A 922 -16.40 -13.94 -50.65
N PHE A 923 -17.04 -14.17 -51.79
CA PHE A 923 -18.13 -15.13 -51.92
C PHE A 923 -17.58 -16.46 -52.45
N LEU A 924 -17.70 -17.53 -51.68
CA LEU A 924 -17.34 -18.87 -52.13
C LEU A 924 -18.50 -19.44 -52.96
N LYS A 925 -18.38 -19.31 -54.29
CA LYS A 925 -19.42 -19.69 -55.27
C LYS A 925 -19.76 -21.18 -55.28
N GLU A 926 -18.94 -22.01 -54.65
CA GLU A 926 -19.21 -23.44 -54.57
C GLU A 926 -20.38 -23.77 -53.65
N TYR A 927 -20.89 -22.83 -52.85
CA TYR A 927 -21.97 -23.04 -51.88
C TYR A 927 -23.18 -22.12 -52.03
#